data_AF-A0A8C5D1C4-F1
#
_entry.id   AF-A0A8C5D1C4-F1
#
_cell.length_a   1.000
_cell.length_b   1.000
_cell.length_c   1.000
_cell.angle_alpha   90.00
_cell.angle_beta   90.00
_cell.angle_gamma   90.00
#
_symmetry.space_group_name_H-M   'P 1'
#
loop_
_entity.id
_entity.type
_entity.pdbx_description
1 polymer ?
#
loop_
_entity_poly.entity_id
_entity_poly.type
_entity_poly.pdbx_seq_one_letter_code
_entity_poly.pdbx_strand_id
1 'polypeptide(L)'
;AAAAGAAGAKGGPSGSASASAGEMSSSEPSTPAQTPLAAPLIPTLLSPGALPPPGPTKEEESLRGQVKDLQEKLETLMMKRAEDKAKLKELEKHKIQLEQLQEWRSKMQEQQADLQRQLKDAKKEAKEAQEAKERYVEEMSDTADAIEMATLDKEMAEERAESLQMEADSLKEKVDELSMDLELLKHEIEEKGSDGAASSYHVKQLEEQNGRLKEALVRMRDLSASEKQEHVKMQKQVERKSGELEVLRGQKEKLQEEVKGADKTVDELKEQVDAALGAEEMVETLTERNLDLEEKVRELRETVVDLEAINEMNDELQENARETELELREMLDLGGSRVREAEKRVEAAQETVADYQQTIQKYRELTAHLQEVNRELTSQQEASAELQQDPPAELFDFKIKFAETKAYAKAIEMELRKMEVSQASRQVSLLTAFMPESFLRHGGDHDCILVLLLIPRLTCKAELVGRQALEKFDLNEGSLGRTGLRGAVGEQLSFAAGLVYSLGLLQALHKYACRALGQCSVEVNKRIGSLYQEMSVHERSLDFLIDLLHKDQLDETVNVEALTRAIKYYQHLYSIHLADQSEDCSVQLADHIKFTQSALDCMAVEVGRLRAFLHAGQEKTDLAGLLRDLETSCSDVRQFCKKIRRRMPGTEAPGIPAALCFGPQVSDTLSDCRKHLTWVVAVLQEVAAAGAQMIAPLGEQEGLAAVKMEDVAFKAGEQIYGTQGASPYDYLRQSCGIVIATMNKMATAMQEGEFDSEKPQSQIAPPVELRAAALRAEITDAEGLGLKLEDRETSIKELKKSLKIKRGCEISLLEKKLDMRDFEETMDALQADIDQLEAEKAELKLRISSQSKEGTRGTSPSGIASLVAGAAGGGVVLGVPGGAGLQVMDSPLLSQQIHAQRLCIKQLKNDNNRLKVLPLARDRQGDTVLVGRVTVPCPRGHEQVHRLVLSQSQLHKVHSLLKT
;
A
#
# COMPACT_ATOMS: atom_id res chain seq x y z
N ALA A 1 23.87 -41.28 9.16
CA ALA A 1 24.42 -39.96 8.77
C ALA A 1 23.27 -38.97 8.67
N ALA A 2 23.25 -37.80 9.32
CA ALA A 2 24.22 -36.69 9.37
C ALA A 2 24.12 -35.76 8.13
N ALA A 3 23.95 -34.43 8.24
CA ALA A 3 23.81 -33.62 9.46
C ALA A 3 23.06 -32.27 9.26
N ALA A 4 22.38 -31.87 10.35
CA ALA A 4 22.25 -30.52 10.94
C ALA A 4 22.20 -29.22 10.09
N GLY A 5 21.24 -28.36 10.42
CA GLY A 5 21.24 -26.92 10.07
C GLY A 5 20.26 -26.12 10.94
N ALA A 6 20.74 -25.53 12.05
CA ALA A 6 19.88 -24.89 13.04
C ALA A 6 20.13 -23.37 13.19
N ALA A 7 19.12 -22.56 12.89
CA ALA A 7 18.97 -21.15 13.27
C ALA A 7 17.49 -20.73 13.09
N GLY A 8 16.92 -19.78 13.83
CA GLY A 8 17.47 -19.00 14.94
C GLY A 8 16.53 -17.85 15.31
N ALA A 9 15.56 -18.11 16.18
CA ALA A 9 14.47 -17.16 16.46
C ALA A 9 14.93 -15.86 17.15
N LYS A 10 14.44 -14.73 16.66
CA LYS A 10 14.42 -13.43 17.37
C LYS A 10 13.05 -12.77 17.19
N GLY A 11 12.41 -12.42 18.29
CA GLY A 11 11.05 -11.88 18.27
C GLY A 11 10.96 -10.42 17.82
N GLY A 12 9.88 -10.09 17.12
CA GLY A 12 9.42 -8.71 16.94
C GLY A 12 8.62 -8.23 18.16
N PRO A 13 8.59 -6.91 18.45
CA PRO A 13 7.89 -6.38 19.61
C PRO A 13 6.37 -6.29 19.44
N SER A 14 5.64 -6.37 20.55
CA SER A 14 4.19 -6.12 20.59
C SER A 14 3.86 -4.68 20.21
N GLY A 15 2.91 -4.51 19.28
CA GLY A 15 2.38 -3.22 18.83
C GLY A 15 0.86 -3.18 18.92
N SER A 16 0.31 -3.08 20.14
CA SER A 16 -1.13 -3.07 20.38
C SER A 16 -1.77 -1.70 20.09
N ALA A 17 -2.51 -1.60 18.98
CA ALA A 17 -3.33 -0.45 18.66
C ALA A 17 -4.62 -0.86 17.91
N SER A 18 -5.68 -1.10 18.67
CA SER A 18 -7.05 -1.09 18.13
C SER A 18 -7.87 -0.07 18.92
N ALA A 19 -8.44 0.90 18.22
CA ALA A 19 -9.36 1.87 18.77
C ALA A 19 -10.75 1.55 18.21
N SER A 20 -11.68 1.17 19.10
CA SER A 20 -13.10 1.07 18.78
C SER A 20 -13.87 2.05 19.66
N ALA A 21 -14.74 2.85 19.04
CA ALA A 21 -15.69 3.70 19.72
C ALA A 21 -17.09 3.12 19.51
N GLY A 22 -17.79 2.83 20.62
CA GLY A 22 -19.20 2.46 20.62
C GLY A 22 -19.99 3.47 21.46
N GLU A 23 -21.13 3.92 20.95
CA GLU A 23 -22.02 4.89 21.59
C GLU A 23 -23.20 4.22 22.32
N MET A 24 -24.12 5.06 22.82
CA MET A 24 -25.40 4.80 23.54
C MET A 24 -25.28 4.87 25.08
N SER A 25 -26.00 5.77 25.77
CA SER A 25 -27.47 5.88 26.05
C SER A 25 -27.85 5.04 27.30
N SER A 26 -28.67 5.47 28.27
CA SER A 26 -29.57 6.65 28.39
C SER A 26 -29.94 6.95 29.88
N SER A 27 -30.72 8.03 30.10
CA SER A 27 -31.74 8.23 31.17
C SER A 27 -31.39 8.19 32.68
N GLU A 28 -31.42 9.37 33.33
CA GLU A 28 -32.36 9.84 34.40
C GLU A 28 -32.85 8.92 35.57
N PRO A 29 -33.41 9.47 36.69
CA PRO A 29 -33.26 10.81 37.32
C PRO A 29 -33.11 10.79 38.87
N SER A 30 -32.71 11.92 39.51
CA SER A 30 -33.27 12.39 40.81
C SER A 30 -32.65 13.72 41.34
N THR A 31 -33.52 14.59 41.87
CA THR A 31 -33.25 15.86 42.59
C THR A 31 -33.44 15.67 44.12
N PRO A 32 -33.24 16.66 45.04
CA PRO A 32 -32.83 18.09 44.88
C PRO A 32 -31.71 18.57 45.86
N ALA A 33 -31.33 19.87 45.78
CA ALA A 33 -31.36 20.86 46.90
C ALA A 33 -30.16 21.84 47.06
N GLN A 34 -30.49 23.14 46.97
CA GLN A 34 -30.04 24.26 47.83
C GLN A 34 -28.55 24.68 47.92
N THR A 35 -28.17 25.62 47.04
CA THR A 35 -27.55 26.92 47.43
C THR A 35 -28.52 27.76 48.32
N PRO A 36 -28.13 28.84 49.08
CA PRO A 36 -27.14 29.86 48.67
C PRO A 36 -26.40 30.69 49.78
N LEU A 37 -25.79 31.80 49.32
CA LEU A 37 -25.46 33.06 50.05
C LEU A 37 -24.15 33.17 50.85
N ALA A 38 -23.82 34.41 51.22
CA ALA A 38 -22.45 34.91 51.47
C ALA A 38 -22.40 36.09 52.47
N ALA A 39 -21.16 36.54 52.79
CA ALA A 39 -20.81 37.63 53.73
C ALA A 39 -21.05 37.28 55.22
N PRO A 40 -20.45 38.00 56.22
CA PRO A 40 -20.66 39.43 56.43
C PRO A 40 -19.41 40.28 56.80
N LEU A 41 -19.61 41.61 56.81
CA LEU A 41 -18.82 42.60 57.58
C LEU A 41 -19.59 42.94 58.87
N ILE A 42 -18.91 43.26 59.99
CA ILE A 42 -19.54 43.78 61.22
C ILE A 42 -18.71 44.93 61.84
N PRO A 43 -19.31 46.08 62.23
CA PRO A 43 -18.62 47.25 62.83
C PRO A 43 -19.04 47.57 64.28
N THR A 44 -18.40 48.56 64.94
CA THR A 44 -18.88 49.45 66.05
C THR A 44 -17.70 50.29 66.61
N LEU A 45 -17.86 51.26 67.54
CA LEU A 45 -18.51 52.60 67.44
C LEU A 45 -18.04 53.50 68.62
N LEU A 46 -17.96 54.84 68.43
CA LEU A 46 -17.71 55.90 69.44
C LEU A 46 -16.29 55.86 70.10
N SER A 47 -15.72 56.91 70.73
CA SER A 47 -16.21 58.19 71.28
C SER A 47 -15.13 59.33 71.17
N PRO A 48 -15.37 60.60 71.61
CA PRO A 48 -14.56 61.77 71.21
C PRO A 48 -13.53 62.29 72.24
N GLY A 49 -12.60 63.14 71.80
CA GLY A 49 -11.76 64.00 72.66
C GLY A 49 -10.49 64.50 71.94
N ALA A 50 -10.10 65.76 72.15
CA ALA A 50 -8.90 66.36 71.54
C ALA A 50 -7.94 66.93 72.59
N LEU A 51 -6.62 66.68 72.44
CA LEU A 51 -5.51 67.36 73.12
C LEU A 51 -4.16 66.89 72.51
N PRO A 52 -3.22 67.79 72.14
CA PRO A 52 -1.91 67.42 71.57
C PRO A 52 -0.74 67.54 72.56
N PRO A 53 0.15 66.54 72.63
CA PRO A 53 1.58 66.78 72.88
C PRO A 53 2.51 65.78 72.14
N PRO A 54 3.84 65.86 72.30
CA PRO A 54 4.75 66.90 71.84
C PRO A 54 5.57 66.43 70.61
N GLY A 55 6.53 67.23 70.13
CA GLY A 55 7.41 66.86 69.00
C GLY A 55 8.45 65.76 69.35
N PRO A 56 8.94 65.02 68.34
CA PRO A 56 9.85 63.88 68.55
C PRO A 56 11.24 64.32 69.04
N THR A 57 11.92 63.44 69.78
CA THR A 57 13.30 63.63 70.23
C THR A 57 14.29 63.09 69.18
N LYS A 58 15.53 63.60 69.21
CA LYS A 58 16.60 63.24 68.24
C LYS A 58 16.95 61.73 68.21
N GLU A 59 16.61 61.00 69.25
CA GLU A 59 16.80 59.54 69.31
C GLU A 59 15.80 58.81 68.40
N GLU A 60 14.56 59.30 68.26
CA GLU A 60 13.63 58.79 67.25
C GLU A 60 14.14 59.03 65.83
N GLU A 61 14.73 60.19 65.55
CA GLU A 61 15.28 60.49 64.21
C GLU A 61 16.47 59.57 63.88
N SER A 62 17.35 59.32 64.85
CA SER A 62 18.45 58.35 64.73
C SER A 62 17.96 56.92 64.50
N LEU A 63 16.95 56.47 65.27
CA LEU A 63 16.36 55.14 65.12
C LEU A 63 15.59 55.00 63.80
N ARG A 64 14.87 56.04 63.34
CA ARG A 64 14.22 56.09 62.02
C ARG A 64 15.26 56.02 60.90
N GLY A 65 16.41 56.67 61.07
CA GLY A 65 17.56 56.52 60.18
C GLY A 65 18.06 55.08 60.10
N GLN A 66 18.33 54.44 61.24
CA GLN A 66 18.77 53.04 61.30
C GLN A 66 17.74 52.05 60.73
N VAL A 67 16.45 52.28 60.98
CA VAL A 67 15.36 51.48 60.39
C VAL A 67 15.34 51.63 58.86
N LYS A 68 15.51 52.84 58.32
CA LYS A 68 15.59 53.09 56.88
C LYS A 68 16.83 52.43 56.25
N ASP A 69 17.98 52.57 56.90
CA ASP A 69 19.23 51.88 56.54
C ASP A 69 19.08 50.35 56.48
N LEU A 70 18.33 49.77 57.42
CA LEU A 70 18.04 48.33 57.47
C LEU A 70 16.98 47.91 56.45
N GLN A 71 16.01 48.78 56.14
CA GLN A 71 15.05 48.58 55.06
C GLN A 71 15.74 48.58 53.69
N GLU A 72 16.62 49.53 53.40
CA GLU A 72 17.40 49.55 52.14
C GLU A 72 18.34 48.33 52.02
N LYS A 73 18.94 47.88 53.14
CA LYS A 73 19.72 46.63 53.19
C LYS A 73 18.84 45.39 52.98
N LEU A 74 17.60 45.38 53.49
CA LEU A 74 16.64 44.30 53.26
C LEU A 74 16.15 44.27 51.81
N GLU A 75 15.80 45.41 51.23
CA GLU A 75 15.37 45.55 49.83
C GLU A 75 16.47 45.11 48.85
N THR A 76 17.72 45.55 49.07
CA THR A 76 18.85 45.11 48.23
C THR A 76 19.17 43.62 48.38
N LEU A 77 18.95 43.01 49.55
CA LEU A 77 19.03 41.55 49.72
C LEU A 77 17.84 40.82 49.08
N MET A 78 16.64 41.40 49.09
CA MET A 78 15.47 40.86 48.39
C MET A 78 15.64 40.91 46.87
N MET A 79 16.17 42.01 46.32
CA MET A 79 16.53 42.14 44.91
C MET A 79 17.56 41.09 44.51
N LYS A 80 18.67 40.96 45.24
CA LYS A 80 19.69 39.91 44.98
C LYS A 80 19.10 38.50 45.03
N ARG A 81 18.28 38.19 46.05
CA ARG A 81 17.58 36.90 46.13
C ARG A 81 16.59 36.67 44.98
N ALA A 82 15.98 37.71 44.44
CA ALA A 82 15.11 37.62 43.26
C ALA A 82 15.91 37.39 41.98
N GLU A 83 17.03 38.10 41.78
CA GLU A 83 17.97 37.88 40.69
C GLU A 83 18.57 36.47 40.70
N ASP A 84 19.03 36.00 41.85
CA ASP A 84 19.64 34.67 41.97
C ASP A 84 18.60 33.56 41.75
N LYS A 85 17.34 33.80 42.13
CA LYS A 85 16.19 32.94 41.79
C LYS A 85 15.80 33.03 40.30
N ALA A 86 16.15 34.09 39.58
CA ALA A 86 16.02 34.15 38.12
C ALA A 86 17.16 33.37 37.45
N LYS A 87 18.42 33.62 37.84
CA LYS A 87 19.62 32.92 37.36
C LYS A 87 19.49 31.39 37.54
N LEU A 88 18.95 30.92 38.67
CA LEU A 88 18.68 29.49 38.89
C LEU A 88 17.68 28.90 37.89
N LYS A 89 16.59 29.62 37.57
CA LYS A 89 15.63 29.19 36.54
C LYS A 89 16.22 29.19 35.12
N GLU A 90 17.11 30.13 34.84
CA GLU A 90 17.84 30.18 33.57
C GLU A 90 18.82 29.00 33.46
N LEU A 91 19.52 28.66 34.54
CA LEU A 91 20.35 27.45 34.62
C LEU A 91 19.52 26.16 34.51
N GLU A 92 18.36 26.05 35.15
CA GLU A 92 17.43 24.92 34.99
C GLU A 92 16.97 24.79 33.53
N LYS A 93 16.60 25.90 32.88
CA LYS A 93 16.21 25.94 31.47
C LYS A 93 17.36 25.51 30.56
N HIS A 94 18.58 26.00 30.79
CA HIS A 94 19.76 25.62 30.03
C HIS A 94 20.18 24.16 30.26
N LYS A 95 19.97 23.61 31.47
CA LYS A 95 20.18 22.18 31.75
C LYS A 95 19.21 21.31 30.94
N ILE A 96 17.93 21.65 30.92
CA ILE A 96 16.92 20.94 30.10
C ILE A 96 17.25 21.03 28.61
N GLN A 97 17.71 22.20 28.13
CA GLN A 97 18.17 22.35 26.75
C GLN A 97 19.41 21.49 26.44
N LEU A 98 20.35 21.38 27.38
CA LEU A 98 21.54 20.53 27.24
C LEU A 98 21.15 19.04 27.20
N GLU A 99 20.24 18.60 28.07
CA GLU A 99 19.72 17.23 28.12
C GLU A 99 18.98 16.86 26.82
N GLN A 100 18.12 17.74 26.32
CA GLN A 100 17.45 17.57 25.03
C GLN A 100 18.45 17.49 23.86
N LEU A 101 19.51 18.30 23.86
CA LEU A 101 20.57 18.24 22.83
C LEU A 101 21.43 16.97 22.96
N GLN A 102 21.64 16.44 24.17
CA GLN A 102 22.32 15.16 24.39
C GLN A 102 21.47 13.98 23.91
N GLU A 103 20.17 13.96 24.22
CA GLU A 103 19.24 12.97 23.65
C GLU A 103 19.19 13.04 22.12
N TRP A 104 19.08 14.24 21.54
CA TRP A 104 18.98 14.41 20.09
C TRP A 104 20.29 14.00 19.40
N ARG A 105 21.44 14.30 20.00
CA ARG A 105 22.74 13.78 19.56
C ARG A 105 22.81 12.26 19.64
N SER A 106 22.31 11.65 20.71
CA SER A 106 22.29 10.19 20.86
C SER A 106 21.44 9.53 19.76
N LYS A 107 20.22 10.04 19.54
CA LYS A 107 19.29 9.56 18.50
C LYS A 107 19.86 9.75 17.09
N MET A 108 20.53 10.86 16.81
CA MET A 108 21.23 11.09 15.54
C MET A 108 22.44 10.16 15.36
N GLN A 109 23.18 9.86 16.43
CA GLN A 109 24.31 8.94 16.39
C GLN A 109 23.88 7.47 16.23
N GLU A 110 22.74 7.09 16.80
CA GLU A 110 22.08 5.80 16.61
C GLU A 110 21.57 5.65 15.16
N GLN A 111 20.83 6.63 14.64
CA GLN A 111 20.40 6.68 13.23
C GLN A 111 21.59 6.67 12.25
N GLN A 112 22.71 7.33 12.59
CA GLN A 112 23.94 7.29 11.79
C GLN A 112 24.57 5.89 11.79
N ALA A 113 24.54 5.17 12.93
CA ALA A 113 25.05 3.81 13.04
C ALA A 113 24.16 2.81 12.26
N ASP A 114 22.84 2.94 12.35
CA ASP A 114 21.90 2.10 11.59
C ASP A 114 22.01 2.32 10.07
N LEU A 115 22.13 3.57 9.63
CA LEU A 115 22.36 3.88 8.20
C LEU A 115 23.73 3.35 7.73
N GLN A 116 24.79 3.45 8.55
CA GLN A 116 26.09 2.84 8.23
C GLN A 116 26.01 1.32 8.17
N ARG A 117 25.19 0.69 9.03
CA ARG A 117 24.93 -0.75 8.99
C ARG A 117 24.18 -1.16 7.73
N GLN A 118 23.04 -0.54 7.43
CA GLN A 118 22.26 -0.83 6.22
C GLN A 118 23.10 -0.67 4.95
N LEU A 119 23.93 0.38 4.88
CA LEU A 119 24.85 0.60 3.76
C LEU A 119 25.95 -0.47 3.67
N LYS A 120 26.41 -1.02 4.81
CA LYS A 120 27.36 -2.15 4.84
C LYS A 120 26.69 -3.46 4.42
N ASP A 121 25.50 -3.74 4.94
CA ASP A 121 24.77 -4.99 4.71
C ASP A 121 24.31 -5.06 3.23
N ALA A 122 23.77 -3.98 2.66
CA ALA A 122 23.45 -3.88 1.22
C ALA A 122 24.69 -3.97 0.31
N LYS A 123 25.86 -3.47 0.75
CA LYS A 123 27.14 -3.67 0.04
C LYS A 123 27.63 -5.11 0.08
N LYS A 124 27.29 -5.87 1.13
CA LYS A 124 27.60 -7.29 1.24
C LYS A 124 26.72 -8.09 0.28
N GLU A 125 25.41 -7.85 0.28
CA GLU A 125 24.46 -8.48 -0.65
C GLU A 125 24.82 -8.20 -2.11
N ALA A 126 25.15 -6.96 -2.46
CA ALA A 126 25.60 -6.60 -3.81
C ALA A 126 26.91 -7.31 -4.23
N LYS A 127 27.81 -7.58 -3.29
CA LYS A 127 29.05 -8.34 -3.54
C LYS A 127 28.77 -9.83 -3.70
N GLU A 128 27.91 -10.40 -2.87
CA GLU A 128 27.51 -11.82 -2.95
C GLU A 128 26.70 -12.12 -4.23
N ALA A 129 25.88 -11.17 -4.69
CA ALA A 129 25.20 -11.25 -5.99
C ALA A 129 26.18 -11.15 -7.17
N GLN A 130 27.21 -10.30 -7.08
CA GLN A 130 28.26 -10.22 -8.09
C GLN A 130 29.12 -11.49 -8.13
N GLU A 131 29.50 -12.05 -6.97
CA GLU A 131 30.24 -13.32 -6.86
C GLU A 131 29.41 -14.54 -7.31
N ALA A 132 28.08 -14.49 -7.20
CA ALA A 132 27.19 -15.51 -7.75
C ALA A 132 27.10 -15.39 -9.29
N LYS A 133 27.06 -14.16 -9.82
CA LYS A 133 27.12 -13.90 -11.26
C LYS A 133 28.47 -14.29 -11.86
N GLU A 134 29.58 -14.01 -11.18
CA GLU A 134 30.93 -14.37 -11.64
C GLU A 134 31.08 -15.90 -11.74
N ARG A 135 30.65 -16.66 -10.71
CA ARG A 135 30.58 -18.13 -10.78
C ARG A 135 29.68 -18.65 -11.89
N TYR A 136 28.51 -18.03 -12.12
CA TYR A 136 27.66 -18.42 -13.25
C TYR A 136 28.32 -18.13 -14.62
N VAL A 137 29.15 -17.09 -14.73
CA VAL A 137 29.94 -16.82 -15.94
C VAL A 137 31.08 -17.83 -16.10
N GLU A 138 31.69 -18.28 -15.00
CA GLU A 138 32.69 -19.37 -15.00
C GLU A 138 32.04 -20.71 -15.42
N GLU A 139 30.90 -21.09 -14.85
CA GLU A 139 30.10 -22.27 -15.24
C GLU A 139 29.67 -22.22 -16.72
N MET A 140 29.31 -21.04 -17.22
CA MET A 140 28.99 -20.81 -18.64
C MET A 140 30.23 -20.79 -19.55
N SER A 141 31.45 -20.66 -19.00
CA SER A 141 32.71 -20.82 -19.74
C SER A 141 33.12 -22.29 -19.78
N ASP A 142 33.11 -23.00 -18.64
CA ASP A 142 33.42 -24.43 -18.55
C ASP A 142 32.51 -25.27 -19.48
N THR A 143 31.24 -24.87 -19.60
CA THR A 143 30.30 -25.51 -20.53
C THR A 143 30.51 -25.12 -21.99
N ALA A 144 31.11 -23.95 -22.29
CA ALA A 144 31.54 -23.59 -23.64
C ALA A 144 32.80 -24.37 -24.05
N ASP A 145 33.82 -24.40 -23.18
CA ASP A 145 35.05 -25.18 -23.37
C ASP A 145 34.73 -26.68 -23.57
N ALA A 146 33.76 -27.22 -22.83
CA ALA A 146 33.28 -28.60 -23.02
C ALA A 146 32.61 -28.83 -24.39
N ILE A 147 31.92 -27.82 -24.95
CA ILE A 147 31.35 -27.87 -26.30
C ILE A 147 32.45 -27.75 -27.36
N GLU A 148 33.44 -26.89 -27.18
CA GLU A 148 34.60 -26.76 -28.07
C GLU A 148 35.41 -28.07 -28.12
N MET A 149 35.71 -28.68 -26.97
CA MET A 149 36.34 -30.00 -26.91
C MET A 149 35.52 -31.09 -27.61
N ALA A 150 34.19 -31.10 -27.44
CA ALA A 150 33.32 -32.07 -28.10
C ALA A 150 33.21 -31.85 -29.63
N THR A 151 33.39 -30.61 -30.11
CA THR A 151 33.49 -30.33 -31.57
C THR A 151 34.85 -30.71 -32.12
N LEU A 152 35.95 -30.48 -31.40
CA LEU A 152 37.29 -30.95 -31.79
C LEU A 152 37.36 -32.48 -31.87
N ASP A 153 36.79 -33.22 -30.91
CA ASP A 153 36.74 -34.69 -30.96
C ASP A 153 35.92 -35.20 -32.16
N LYS A 154 34.88 -34.46 -32.57
CA LYS A 154 34.10 -34.75 -33.79
C LYS A 154 34.92 -34.49 -35.06
N GLU A 155 35.57 -33.34 -35.19
CA GLU A 155 36.40 -33.00 -36.36
C GLU A 155 37.59 -33.98 -36.49
N MET A 156 38.23 -34.34 -35.36
CA MET A 156 39.26 -35.37 -35.28
C MET A 156 38.76 -36.79 -35.58
N ALA A 157 37.45 -37.05 -35.51
CA ALA A 157 36.87 -38.31 -35.97
C ALA A 157 36.57 -38.28 -37.48
N GLU A 158 36.12 -37.13 -38.00
CA GLU A 158 35.86 -36.91 -39.43
C GLU A 158 37.16 -36.93 -40.25
N GLU A 159 38.23 -36.24 -39.83
CA GLU A 159 39.55 -36.29 -40.50
C GLU A 159 40.11 -37.73 -40.54
N ARG A 160 39.94 -38.51 -39.46
CA ARG A 160 40.36 -39.92 -39.44
C ARG A 160 39.54 -40.78 -40.41
N ALA A 161 38.24 -40.52 -40.54
CA ALA A 161 37.39 -41.22 -41.50
C ALA A 161 37.76 -40.87 -42.95
N GLU A 162 38.01 -39.59 -43.26
CA GLU A 162 38.47 -39.14 -44.58
C GLU A 162 39.85 -39.71 -44.92
N SER A 163 40.79 -39.71 -43.98
CA SER A 163 42.13 -40.29 -44.16
C SER A 163 42.08 -41.80 -44.46
N LEU A 164 41.30 -42.57 -43.68
CA LEU A 164 41.09 -44.00 -43.94
C LEU A 164 40.39 -44.27 -45.28
N GLN A 165 39.50 -43.38 -45.72
CA GLN A 165 38.88 -43.45 -47.05
C GLN A 165 39.93 -43.23 -48.16
N MET A 166 40.79 -42.21 -48.04
CA MET A 166 41.90 -41.97 -48.99
C MET A 166 42.90 -43.12 -49.02
N GLU A 167 43.26 -43.70 -47.87
CA GLU A 167 44.11 -44.89 -47.82
C GLU A 167 43.47 -46.07 -48.56
N ALA A 168 42.18 -46.34 -48.29
CA ALA A 168 41.42 -47.42 -48.91
C ALA A 168 41.26 -47.24 -50.43
N ASP A 169 41.15 -46.01 -50.94
CA ASP A 169 41.12 -45.72 -52.37
C ASP A 169 42.52 -45.90 -53.00
N SER A 170 43.59 -45.42 -52.35
CA SER A 170 44.97 -45.63 -52.82
C SER A 170 45.41 -47.11 -52.83
N LEU A 171 44.76 -47.95 -52.03
CA LEU A 171 44.99 -49.39 -52.00
C LEU A 171 44.26 -50.11 -53.14
N LYS A 172 43.18 -49.55 -53.69
CA LYS A 172 42.54 -50.05 -54.92
C LYS A 172 43.45 -49.79 -56.12
N GLU A 173 43.93 -48.56 -56.26
CA GLU A 173 44.87 -48.16 -57.32
C GLU A 173 46.10 -49.10 -57.37
N LYS A 174 46.72 -49.37 -56.22
CA LYS A 174 47.86 -50.29 -56.11
C LYS A 174 47.50 -51.75 -56.40
N VAL A 175 46.26 -52.18 -56.15
CA VAL A 175 45.79 -53.52 -56.53
C VAL A 175 45.60 -53.61 -58.05
N ASP A 176 45.12 -52.55 -58.70
CA ASP A 176 45.03 -52.48 -60.16
C ASP A 176 46.43 -52.43 -60.81
N GLU A 177 47.37 -51.64 -60.28
CA GLU A 177 48.78 -51.61 -60.70
C GLU A 177 49.45 -52.98 -60.57
N LEU A 178 49.39 -53.60 -59.39
CA LEU A 178 49.97 -54.93 -59.16
C LEU A 178 49.27 -56.04 -59.97
N SER A 179 48.02 -55.84 -60.40
CA SER A 179 47.37 -56.76 -61.34
C SER A 179 48.00 -56.66 -62.74
N MET A 180 48.32 -55.44 -63.21
CA MET A 180 49.03 -55.24 -64.48
C MET A 180 50.48 -55.76 -64.41
N ASP A 181 51.20 -55.51 -63.31
CA ASP A 181 52.56 -56.04 -63.11
C ASP A 181 52.58 -57.58 -63.07
N LEU A 182 51.53 -58.23 -62.54
CA LEU A 182 51.37 -59.68 -62.60
C LEU A 182 50.98 -60.22 -63.99
N GLU A 183 50.55 -59.37 -64.92
CA GLU A 183 50.42 -59.73 -66.34
C GLU A 183 51.75 -59.55 -67.08
N LEU A 184 52.51 -58.50 -66.77
CA LEU A 184 53.85 -58.25 -67.32
C LEU A 184 54.88 -59.30 -66.85
N LEU A 185 54.96 -59.59 -65.55
CA LEU A 185 55.89 -60.58 -65.01
C LEU A 185 55.56 -62.02 -65.44
N LYS A 186 54.30 -62.33 -65.78
CA LYS A 186 53.97 -63.59 -66.47
C LYS A 186 54.59 -63.66 -67.85
N HIS A 187 54.66 -62.55 -68.58
CA HIS A 187 55.34 -62.48 -69.87
C HIS A 187 56.87 -62.52 -69.74
N GLU A 188 57.46 -61.86 -68.74
CA GLU A 188 58.93 -61.84 -68.57
C GLU A 188 59.52 -63.16 -68.02
N ILE A 189 58.76 -63.89 -67.18
CA ILE A 189 59.19 -65.20 -66.65
C ILE A 189 59.31 -66.27 -67.75
N GLU A 190 58.76 -66.03 -68.95
CA GLU A 190 59.00 -66.88 -70.13
C GLU A 190 60.44 -66.72 -70.72
N GLU A 191 61.31 -65.81 -70.19
CA GLU A 191 62.52 -65.33 -70.91
C GLU A 191 63.93 -65.25 -70.19
N LYS A 192 64.30 -66.06 -69.14
CA LYS A 192 65.70 -66.56 -68.72
C LYS A 192 66.20 -66.34 -67.23
N GLY A 193 67.42 -66.84 -66.82
CA GLY A 193 67.94 -67.05 -65.41
C GLY A 193 69.46 -66.78 -65.03
N SER A 194 70.06 -67.40 -63.96
CA SER A 194 71.08 -66.82 -62.97
C SER A 194 72.42 -67.56 -62.52
N ASP A 195 73.32 -66.87 -61.71
CA ASP A 195 74.27 -67.31 -60.58
C ASP A 195 75.89 -67.28 -60.63
N GLY A 196 76.67 -67.26 -59.48
CA GLY A 196 78.18 -67.46 -59.34
C GLY A 196 79.06 -66.94 -58.09
N ALA A 197 80.22 -67.58 -57.70
CA ALA A 197 81.19 -67.24 -56.53
C ALA A 197 82.58 -68.05 -56.53
N ALA A 198 83.62 -68.08 -55.60
CA ALA A 198 84.46 -67.18 -54.69
C ALA A 198 85.71 -67.92 -53.96
N SER A 199 86.87 -67.31 -53.54
CA SER A 199 88.11 -67.93 -52.83
C SER A 199 89.32 -66.93 -52.52
N SER A 200 90.46 -67.04 -51.74
CA SER A 200 91.03 -67.75 -50.50
C SER A 200 92.44 -67.20 -49.97
N TYR A 201 93.38 -67.96 -49.30
CA TYR A 201 94.50 -67.55 -48.33
C TYR A 201 95.90 -68.31 -48.40
N HIS A 202 97.04 -67.77 -47.88
CA HIS A 202 98.24 -68.60 -47.51
C HIS A 202 99.35 -68.14 -46.46
N VAL A 203 100.53 -67.63 -46.87
CA VAL A 203 101.91 -67.85 -46.25
C VAL A 203 102.25 -67.05 -44.94
N LYS A 204 103.18 -67.55 -44.06
CA LYS A 204 103.68 -66.78 -42.87
C LYS A 204 105.03 -67.10 -42.14
N GLN A 205 105.84 -68.14 -42.43
CA GLN A 205 106.48 -68.91 -41.33
C GLN A 205 108.03 -68.93 -41.11
N LEU A 206 108.93 -68.37 -41.95
CA LEU A 206 110.34 -68.85 -41.99
C LEU A 206 111.51 -67.93 -41.53
N GLU A 207 111.30 -66.67 -41.15
CA GLU A 207 112.43 -65.76 -40.84
C GLU A 207 112.92 -65.80 -39.37
N GLU A 208 112.20 -66.54 -38.51
CA GLU A 208 112.39 -66.59 -37.05
C GLU A 208 113.47 -67.61 -36.61
N GLN A 209 114.75 -67.38 -36.94
CA GLN A 209 115.83 -68.19 -36.33
C GLN A 209 117.28 -67.66 -36.34
N ASN A 210 117.64 -66.66 -37.16
CA ASN A 210 119.03 -66.15 -37.21
C ASN A 210 119.33 -64.97 -36.26
N GLY A 211 118.35 -64.56 -35.45
CA GLY A 211 118.65 -63.92 -34.16
C GLY A 211 119.11 -65.00 -33.17
N ARG A 212 120.30 -64.79 -32.53
CA ARG A 212 120.71 -65.41 -31.25
C ARG A 212 122.05 -64.96 -30.66
N LEU A 213 122.95 -64.39 -31.46
CA LEU A 213 124.29 -63.98 -30.97
C LEU A 213 124.63 -62.50 -31.14
N LYS A 214 124.13 -61.79 -32.16
CA LYS A 214 124.05 -60.30 -32.10
C LYS A 214 123.23 -59.83 -30.89
N GLU A 215 122.29 -60.66 -30.46
CA GLU A 215 121.56 -60.51 -29.20
C GLU A 215 122.46 -60.29 -27.98
N ALA A 216 123.71 -60.77 -27.91
CA ALA A 216 124.50 -60.65 -26.68
C ALA A 216 124.84 -59.20 -26.30
N LEU A 217 125.15 -58.36 -27.29
CA LEU A 217 125.40 -56.92 -27.08
C LEU A 217 124.11 -56.11 -27.07
N VAL A 218 123.12 -56.53 -27.88
CA VAL A 218 121.76 -55.98 -27.84
C VAL A 218 121.14 -56.18 -26.45
N ARG A 219 121.32 -57.35 -25.81
CA ARG A 219 120.76 -57.70 -24.49
C ARG A 219 121.08 -56.71 -23.37
N MET A 220 122.21 -55.99 -23.34
CA MET A 220 122.41 -54.97 -22.28
C MET A 220 121.57 -53.71 -22.52
N ARG A 221 121.42 -53.28 -23.79
CA ARG A 221 120.51 -52.20 -24.17
C ARG A 221 119.05 -52.63 -23.98
N ASP A 222 118.74 -53.85 -24.40
CA ASP A 222 117.39 -54.39 -24.42
C ASP A 222 116.94 -54.90 -23.05
N LEU A 223 117.84 -55.25 -22.12
CA LEU A 223 117.49 -55.40 -20.70
C LEU A 223 117.06 -54.05 -20.12
N SER A 224 117.83 -52.98 -20.30
CA SER A 224 117.43 -51.64 -19.81
C SER A 224 116.16 -51.09 -20.48
N ALA A 225 115.91 -51.48 -21.75
CA ALA A 225 114.64 -51.19 -22.42
C ALA A 225 113.50 -52.09 -21.95
N SER A 226 113.77 -53.38 -21.69
CA SER A 226 112.80 -54.38 -21.22
C SER A 226 112.37 -54.11 -19.79
N GLU A 227 113.29 -53.79 -18.87
CA GLU A 227 112.96 -53.36 -17.50
C GLU A 227 112.00 -52.17 -17.50
N LYS A 228 112.24 -51.17 -18.37
CA LYS A 228 111.33 -50.05 -18.57
C LYS A 228 110.00 -50.47 -19.20
N GLN A 229 110.02 -51.36 -20.19
CA GLN A 229 108.81 -51.82 -20.87
C GLN A 229 107.96 -52.76 -19.99
N GLU A 230 108.59 -53.54 -19.11
CA GLU A 230 107.95 -54.37 -18.09
C GLU A 230 107.41 -53.52 -16.95
N HIS A 231 108.12 -52.49 -16.49
CA HIS A 231 107.53 -51.49 -15.58
C HIS A 231 106.26 -50.88 -16.17
N VAL A 232 106.27 -50.48 -17.45
CA VAL A 232 105.08 -49.93 -18.13
C VAL A 232 103.98 -50.99 -18.35
N LYS A 233 104.33 -52.27 -18.60
CA LYS A 233 103.34 -53.36 -18.68
C LYS A 233 102.70 -53.65 -17.32
N MET A 234 103.50 -53.77 -16.27
CA MET A 234 103.06 -54.03 -14.90
C MET A 234 102.22 -52.88 -14.37
N GLN A 235 102.65 -51.63 -14.60
CA GLN A 235 101.87 -50.43 -14.30
C GLN A 235 100.49 -50.50 -14.99
N LYS A 236 100.44 -50.76 -16.30
CA LYS A 236 99.18 -50.93 -17.04
C LYS A 236 98.35 -52.16 -16.62
N GLN A 237 98.94 -53.13 -15.92
CA GLN A 237 98.21 -54.28 -15.38
C GLN A 237 97.64 -54.00 -13.99
N VAL A 238 98.36 -53.22 -13.16
CA VAL A 238 97.86 -52.67 -11.89
C VAL A 238 96.73 -51.66 -12.16
N GLU A 239 96.90 -50.75 -13.12
CA GLU A 239 95.87 -49.78 -13.53
C GLU A 239 94.57 -50.48 -13.97
N ARG A 240 94.65 -51.54 -14.78
CA ARG A 240 93.46 -52.35 -15.14
C ARG A 240 92.82 -53.03 -13.94
N LYS A 241 93.61 -53.66 -13.05
CA LYS A 241 93.07 -54.32 -11.86
C LYS A 241 92.49 -53.33 -10.83
N SER A 242 92.96 -52.09 -10.79
CA SER A 242 92.29 -51.02 -10.03
C SER A 242 90.90 -50.76 -10.60
N GLY A 243 90.79 -50.55 -11.91
CA GLY A 243 89.49 -50.35 -12.58
C GLY A 243 88.54 -51.54 -12.42
N GLU A 244 89.03 -52.79 -12.53
CA GLU A 244 88.22 -53.99 -12.27
C GLU A 244 87.71 -54.03 -10.82
N LEU A 245 88.54 -53.67 -9.83
CA LEU A 245 88.15 -53.60 -8.42
C LEU A 245 87.21 -52.42 -8.11
N GLU A 246 87.32 -51.31 -8.82
CA GLU A 246 86.43 -50.15 -8.72
C GLU A 246 85.04 -50.48 -9.31
N VAL A 247 84.97 -51.15 -10.46
CA VAL A 247 83.71 -51.64 -11.04
C VAL A 247 83.03 -52.66 -10.13
N LEU A 248 83.77 -53.64 -9.60
CA LEU A 248 83.21 -54.63 -8.66
C LEU A 248 82.75 -54.00 -7.34
N ARG A 249 83.43 -52.95 -6.87
CA ARG A 249 83.01 -52.17 -5.69
C ARG A 249 81.69 -51.44 -5.95
N GLY A 250 81.57 -50.73 -7.08
CA GLY A 250 80.34 -50.07 -7.48
C GLY A 250 79.17 -51.03 -7.72
N GLN A 251 79.42 -52.24 -8.24
CA GLN A 251 78.40 -53.29 -8.34
C GLN A 251 77.93 -53.79 -6.97
N LYS A 252 78.87 -54.00 -6.03
CA LYS A 252 78.52 -54.35 -4.65
C LYS A 252 77.68 -53.26 -3.99
N GLU A 253 78.07 -52.00 -4.15
CA GLU A 253 77.38 -50.85 -3.55
C GLU A 253 75.94 -50.75 -4.06
N LYS A 254 75.71 -50.90 -5.37
CA LYS A 254 74.35 -50.96 -5.96
C LYS A 254 73.50 -52.10 -5.41
N LEU A 255 74.01 -53.35 -5.42
CA LEU A 255 73.28 -54.50 -4.85
C LEU A 255 72.98 -54.29 -3.34
N GLN A 256 73.86 -53.59 -2.63
CA GLN A 256 73.69 -53.25 -1.21
C GLN A 256 72.78 -52.01 -0.98
N GLU A 257 72.38 -51.29 -2.03
CA GLU A 257 71.30 -50.31 -2.03
C GLU A 257 69.96 -50.94 -2.44
N GLU A 258 69.97 -51.83 -3.46
CA GLU A 258 68.80 -52.59 -3.90
C GLU A 258 68.20 -53.44 -2.76
N VAL A 259 69.03 -54.17 -2.00
CA VAL A 259 68.59 -54.93 -0.82
C VAL A 259 67.98 -54.02 0.25
N LYS A 260 68.58 -52.85 0.52
CA LYS A 260 68.01 -51.86 1.48
C LYS A 260 66.72 -51.23 0.96
N GLY A 261 66.50 -51.20 -0.35
CA GLY A 261 65.23 -50.81 -0.96
C GLY A 261 64.16 -51.88 -0.69
N ALA A 262 64.49 -53.14 -0.97
CA ALA A 262 63.60 -54.28 -0.72
C ALA A 262 63.21 -54.40 0.77
N ASP A 263 64.18 -54.33 1.69
CA ASP A 263 63.93 -54.38 3.14
C ASP A 263 62.93 -53.31 3.59
N LYS A 264 63.09 -52.05 3.12
CA LYS A 264 62.14 -50.97 3.39
C LYS A 264 60.75 -51.26 2.87
N THR A 265 60.61 -51.70 1.60
CA THR A 265 59.29 -52.03 1.04
C THR A 265 58.61 -53.18 1.79
N VAL A 266 59.39 -54.09 2.38
CA VAL A 266 58.87 -55.18 3.23
C VAL A 266 58.41 -54.68 4.59
N ASP A 267 59.04 -53.65 5.17
CA ASP A 267 58.58 -53.01 6.40
C ASP A 267 57.36 -52.10 6.14
N GLU A 268 57.37 -51.29 5.08
CA GLU A 268 56.24 -50.47 4.63
C GLU A 268 54.96 -51.31 4.36
N LEU A 269 55.11 -52.53 3.82
CA LEU A 269 53.99 -53.46 3.62
C LEU A 269 53.47 -54.11 4.91
N LYS A 270 54.30 -54.26 5.96
CA LYS A 270 53.83 -54.73 7.28
C LYS A 270 52.99 -53.65 7.96
N GLU A 271 53.48 -52.40 7.96
CA GLU A 271 52.75 -51.26 8.53
C GLU A 271 51.38 -51.08 7.87
N GLN A 272 51.26 -51.36 6.56
CA GLN A 272 49.98 -51.37 5.85
C GLN A 272 49.05 -52.52 6.29
N VAL A 273 49.57 -53.72 6.58
CA VAL A 273 48.76 -54.85 7.07
C VAL A 273 48.30 -54.63 8.51
N ASP A 274 49.18 -54.16 9.39
CA ASP A 274 48.82 -53.83 10.78
C ASP A 274 47.79 -52.68 10.83
N ALA A 275 47.91 -51.68 9.95
CA ALA A 275 46.90 -50.63 9.79
C ALA A 275 45.57 -51.14 9.22
N ALA A 276 45.59 -52.13 8.32
CA ALA A 276 44.38 -52.75 7.78
C ALA A 276 43.63 -53.55 8.86
N LEU A 277 44.34 -54.33 9.68
CA LEU A 277 43.74 -55.08 10.80
C LEU A 277 43.09 -54.13 11.83
N GLY A 278 43.77 -53.03 12.18
CA GLY A 278 43.19 -51.99 13.05
C GLY A 278 41.98 -51.26 12.42
N ALA A 279 41.86 -51.26 11.09
CA ALA A 279 40.68 -50.75 10.40
C ALA A 279 39.53 -51.79 10.40
N GLU A 280 39.82 -53.10 10.30
CA GLU A 280 38.82 -54.16 10.40
C GLU A 280 38.15 -54.19 11.79
N GLU A 281 38.91 -54.11 12.89
CA GLU A 281 38.35 -53.99 14.25
C GLU A 281 37.49 -52.72 14.44
N MET A 282 37.88 -51.62 13.79
CA MET A 282 37.09 -50.39 13.79
C MET A 282 35.79 -50.55 12.98
N VAL A 283 35.83 -51.24 11.83
CA VAL A 283 34.65 -51.51 11.02
C VAL A 283 33.69 -52.44 11.77
N GLU A 284 34.16 -53.53 12.38
CA GLU A 284 33.32 -54.44 13.16
C GLU A 284 32.59 -53.68 14.29
N THR A 285 33.33 -52.97 15.13
CA THR A 285 32.75 -52.19 16.25
C THR A 285 31.95 -50.95 15.81
N LEU A 286 32.06 -50.51 14.55
CA LEU A 286 31.14 -49.55 13.94
C LEU A 286 29.87 -50.23 13.41
N THR A 287 29.97 -51.44 12.84
CA THR A 287 28.79 -52.19 12.35
C THR A 287 27.90 -52.66 13.50
N GLU A 288 28.45 -53.15 14.62
CA GLU A 288 27.67 -53.44 15.84
C GLU A 288 26.86 -52.22 16.28
N ARG A 289 27.53 -51.06 16.45
CA ARG A 289 26.88 -49.81 16.83
C ARG A 289 25.85 -49.32 15.81
N ASN A 290 26.07 -49.57 14.52
CA ASN A 290 25.11 -49.18 13.50
C ASN A 290 23.85 -50.08 13.54
N LEU A 291 24.00 -51.38 13.80
CA LEU A 291 22.88 -52.30 14.05
C LEU A 291 22.10 -51.93 15.31
N ASP A 292 22.80 -51.64 16.43
CA ASP A 292 22.18 -51.14 17.67
C ASP A 292 21.37 -49.86 17.42
N LEU A 293 21.93 -48.92 16.65
CA LEU A 293 21.28 -47.65 16.31
C LEU A 293 20.11 -47.83 15.33
N GLU A 294 20.21 -48.76 14.37
CA GLU A 294 19.11 -49.11 13.47
C GLU A 294 17.95 -49.77 14.21
N GLU A 295 18.23 -50.62 15.21
CA GLU A 295 17.21 -51.15 16.11
C GLU A 295 16.60 -50.05 16.99
N LYS A 296 17.43 -49.17 17.58
CA LYS A 296 16.92 -48.02 18.35
C LYS A 296 16.04 -47.08 17.52
N VAL A 297 16.40 -46.85 16.25
CA VAL A 297 15.60 -46.07 15.29
C VAL A 297 14.32 -46.81 14.90
N ARG A 298 14.31 -48.15 14.88
CA ARG A 298 13.11 -48.97 14.63
C ARG A 298 12.12 -48.87 15.81
N GLU A 299 12.58 -49.10 17.04
CA GLU A 299 11.80 -48.91 18.26
C GLU A 299 11.22 -47.48 18.38
N LEU A 300 12.04 -46.47 18.09
CA LEU A 300 11.61 -45.07 18.16
C LEU A 300 10.60 -44.73 17.05
N ARG A 301 10.66 -45.38 15.89
CA ARG A 301 9.63 -45.22 14.84
C ARG A 301 8.32 -45.89 15.21
N GLU A 302 8.37 -47.08 15.80
CA GLU A 302 7.18 -47.79 16.29
C GLU A 302 6.48 -46.99 17.39
N THR A 303 7.23 -46.49 18.38
CA THR A 303 6.65 -45.63 19.43
C THR A 303 6.21 -44.24 18.94
N VAL A 304 6.76 -43.72 17.84
CA VAL A 304 6.22 -42.53 17.16
C VAL A 304 4.88 -42.83 16.49
N VAL A 305 4.74 -43.96 15.77
CA VAL A 305 3.47 -44.36 15.14
C VAL A 305 2.36 -44.59 16.20
N ASP A 306 2.69 -45.23 17.33
CA ASP A 306 1.76 -45.37 18.46
C ASP A 306 1.32 -44.00 19.01
N LEU A 307 2.25 -43.05 19.15
CA LEU A 307 1.96 -41.69 19.64
C LEU A 307 1.17 -40.87 18.61
N GLU A 308 1.42 -41.05 17.31
CA GLU A 308 0.67 -40.42 16.22
C GLU A 308 -0.78 -40.94 16.20
N ALA A 309 -1.01 -42.25 16.29
CA ALA A 309 -2.35 -42.83 16.39
C ALA A 309 -3.10 -42.42 17.66
N ILE A 310 -2.39 -42.27 18.79
CA ILE A 310 -2.96 -41.70 20.02
C ILE A 310 -3.28 -40.20 19.83
N ASN A 311 -2.48 -39.45 19.07
CA ASN A 311 -2.75 -38.04 18.80
C ASN A 311 -3.97 -37.86 17.88
N GLU A 312 -4.09 -38.65 16.80
CA GLU A 312 -5.27 -38.68 15.92
C GLU A 312 -6.56 -38.91 16.72
N MET A 313 -6.56 -39.90 17.64
CA MET A 313 -7.70 -40.15 18.54
C MET A 313 -7.99 -38.98 19.50
N ASN A 314 -6.95 -38.29 20.00
CA ASN A 314 -7.13 -37.11 20.84
C ASN A 314 -7.64 -35.89 20.06
N ASP A 315 -7.31 -35.76 18.78
CA ASP A 315 -7.80 -34.70 17.91
C ASP A 315 -9.27 -34.97 17.48
N GLU A 316 -9.63 -36.22 17.16
CA GLU A 316 -11.05 -36.62 17.02
C GLU A 316 -11.86 -36.29 18.28
N LEU A 317 -11.35 -36.64 19.47
CA LEU A 317 -12.02 -36.34 20.74
C LEU A 317 -12.12 -34.83 21.02
N GLN A 318 -11.12 -34.04 20.63
CA GLN A 318 -11.16 -32.58 20.74
C GLN A 318 -12.18 -31.95 19.79
N GLU A 319 -12.31 -32.42 18.55
CA GLU A 319 -13.31 -31.89 17.62
C GLU A 319 -14.72 -32.26 18.07
N ASN A 320 -14.97 -33.49 18.52
CA ASN A 320 -16.24 -33.87 19.16
C ASN A 320 -16.56 -33.00 20.39
N ALA A 321 -15.54 -32.63 21.19
CA ALA A 321 -15.70 -31.71 22.30
C ALA A 321 -15.98 -30.26 21.85
N ARG A 322 -15.39 -29.81 20.73
CA ARG A 322 -15.69 -28.49 20.13
C ARG A 322 -17.09 -28.43 19.52
N GLU A 323 -17.54 -29.46 18.82
CA GLU A 323 -18.90 -29.52 18.27
C GLU A 323 -19.94 -29.47 19.40
N THR A 324 -19.77 -30.28 20.45
CA THR A 324 -20.68 -30.26 21.61
C THR A 324 -20.59 -28.96 22.43
N GLU A 325 -19.42 -28.31 22.53
CA GLU A 325 -19.34 -26.95 23.10
C GLU A 325 -20.09 -25.93 22.23
N LEU A 326 -19.98 -26.02 20.90
CA LEU A 326 -20.67 -25.13 19.97
C LEU A 326 -22.19 -25.29 20.06
N GLU A 327 -22.71 -26.52 20.09
CA GLU A 327 -24.14 -26.80 20.31
C GLU A 327 -24.64 -26.22 21.65
N LEU A 328 -23.86 -26.36 22.73
CA LEU A 328 -24.17 -25.77 24.03
C LEU A 328 -24.16 -24.23 23.99
N ARG A 329 -23.24 -23.61 23.24
CA ARG A 329 -23.20 -22.15 23.02
C ARG A 329 -24.40 -21.68 22.19
N GLU A 330 -24.74 -22.35 21.09
CA GLU A 330 -25.95 -22.04 20.31
C GLU A 330 -27.23 -22.15 21.15
N MET A 331 -27.36 -23.20 21.98
CA MET A 331 -28.48 -23.33 22.92
C MET A 331 -28.50 -22.23 24.00
N LEU A 332 -27.34 -21.78 24.48
CA LEU A 332 -27.24 -20.64 25.39
C LEU A 332 -27.62 -19.31 24.73
N ASP A 333 -27.25 -19.07 23.47
CA ASP A 333 -27.63 -17.86 22.73
C ASP A 333 -29.12 -17.83 22.36
N LEU A 334 -29.70 -18.97 21.99
CA LEU A 334 -31.16 -19.12 21.86
C LEU A 334 -31.85 -18.90 23.22
N GLY A 335 -31.29 -19.44 24.30
CA GLY A 335 -31.77 -19.24 25.66
C GLY A 335 -31.75 -17.77 26.09
N GLY A 336 -30.61 -17.10 25.99
CA GLY A 336 -30.43 -15.67 26.30
C GLY A 336 -31.24 -14.75 25.39
N SER A 337 -31.54 -15.16 24.16
CA SER A 337 -32.45 -14.43 23.28
C SER A 337 -33.91 -14.57 23.74
N ARG A 338 -34.35 -15.76 24.13
CA ARG A 338 -35.68 -15.99 24.75
C ARG A 338 -35.83 -15.27 26.09
N VAL A 339 -34.77 -15.21 26.90
CA VAL A 339 -34.75 -14.43 28.16
C VAL A 339 -34.91 -12.94 27.88
N ARG A 340 -34.08 -12.34 27.01
CA ARG A 340 -34.20 -10.91 26.63
C ARG A 340 -35.54 -10.55 26.01
N GLU A 341 -36.16 -11.49 25.28
CA GLU A 341 -37.50 -11.30 24.72
C GLU A 341 -38.59 -11.39 25.80
N ALA A 342 -38.45 -12.29 26.79
CA ALA A 342 -39.34 -12.37 27.94
C ALA A 342 -39.20 -11.16 28.88
N GLU A 343 -37.97 -10.67 29.11
CA GLU A 343 -37.68 -9.45 29.86
C GLU A 343 -38.39 -8.24 29.23
N LYS A 344 -38.23 -8.03 27.91
CA LYS A 344 -38.95 -6.97 27.18
C LYS A 344 -40.48 -7.09 27.26
N ARG A 345 -41.04 -8.31 27.24
CA ARG A 345 -42.48 -8.53 27.47
C ARG A 345 -42.90 -8.15 28.90
N VAL A 346 -42.05 -8.42 29.89
CA VAL A 346 -42.28 -8.04 31.30
C VAL A 346 -42.15 -6.54 31.49
N GLU A 347 -41.14 -5.88 30.91
CA GLU A 347 -40.97 -4.41 30.94
C GLU A 347 -42.20 -3.72 30.32
N ALA A 348 -42.61 -4.09 29.11
CA ALA A 348 -43.80 -3.53 28.46
C ALA A 348 -45.09 -3.79 29.25
N ALA A 349 -45.20 -4.94 29.93
CA ALA A 349 -46.32 -5.22 30.82
C ALA A 349 -46.28 -4.39 32.11
N GLN A 350 -45.09 -4.13 32.68
CA GLN A 350 -44.92 -3.26 33.84
C GLN A 350 -45.23 -1.79 33.51
N GLU A 351 -44.78 -1.30 32.36
CA GLU A 351 -45.13 0.03 31.81
C GLU A 351 -46.65 0.14 31.62
N THR A 352 -47.27 -0.84 30.95
CA THR A 352 -48.73 -0.90 30.77
C THR A 352 -49.48 -0.92 32.12
N VAL A 353 -48.97 -1.62 33.14
CA VAL A 353 -49.56 -1.63 34.48
C VAL A 353 -49.36 -0.30 35.21
N ALA A 354 -48.23 0.38 35.03
CA ALA A 354 -48.00 1.73 35.57
C ALA A 354 -48.95 2.77 34.92
N ASP A 355 -49.15 2.70 33.61
CA ASP A 355 -50.12 3.51 32.87
C ASP A 355 -51.55 3.24 33.34
N TYR A 356 -51.92 1.98 33.54
CA TYR A 356 -53.21 1.62 34.13
C TYR A 356 -53.35 2.11 35.57
N GLN A 357 -52.29 2.10 36.39
CA GLN A 357 -52.32 2.68 37.74
C GLN A 357 -52.50 4.20 37.71
N GLN A 358 -51.79 4.93 36.85
CA GLN A 358 -52.01 6.37 36.65
C GLN A 358 -53.42 6.67 36.13
N THR A 359 -53.92 5.84 35.22
CA THR A 359 -55.27 5.97 34.64
C THR A 359 -56.34 5.71 35.69
N ILE A 360 -56.18 4.68 36.52
CA ILE A 360 -57.07 4.40 37.67
C ILE A 360 -56.99 5.54 38.70
N GLN A 361 -55.82 6.15 38.93
CA GLN A 361 -55.69 7.29 39.82
C GLN A 361 -56.42 8.53 39.28
N LYS A 362 -56.26 8.85 37.99
CA LYS A 362 -57.02 9.91 37.31
C LYS A 362 -58.53 9.62 37.31
N TYR A 363 -58.95 8.37 37.13
CA TYR A 363 -60.36 7.98 37.28
C TYR A 363 -60.86 8.11 38.71
N ARG A 364 -60.05 7.82 39.74
CA ARG A 364 -60.41 8.06 41.15
C ARG A 364 -60.62 9.55 41.41
N GLU A 365 -59.66 10.38 41.00
CA GLU A 365 -59.73 11.84 41.09
C GLU A 365 -60.95 12.38 40.33
N LEU A 366 -61.21 11.91 39.11
CA LEU A 366 -62.39 12.26 38.34
C LEU A 366 -63.69 11.78 39.01
N THR A 367 -63.74 10.58 39.60
CA THR A 367 -64.94 10.13 40.33
C THR A 367 -65.16 10.89 41.64
N ALA A 368 -64.10 11.31 42.33
CA ALA A 368 -64.20 12.16 43.50
C ALA A 368 -64.69 13.57 43.11
N HIS A 369 -64.12 14.15 42.05
CA HIS A 369 -64.57 15.43 41.50
C HIS A 369 -66.00 15.34 40.94
N LEU A 370 -66.38 14.26 40.25
CA LEU A 370 -67.76 14.03 39.81
C LEU A 370 -68.71 13.75 40.97
N GLN A 371 -68.26 13.19 42.11
CA GLN A 371 -69.08 13.08 43.32
C GLN A 371 -69.27 14.45 43.99
N GLU A 372 -68.23 15.27 44.04
CA GLU A 372 -68.30 16.65 44.54
C GLU A 372 -69.19 17.51 43.64
N VAL A 373 -68.97 17.47 42.32
CA VAL A 373 -69.80 18.12 41.29
C VAL A 373 -71.20 17.53 41.22
N ASN A 374 -71.46 16.25 41.51
CA ASN A 374 -72.84 15.74 41.67
C ASN A 374 -73.47 16.21 42.98
N ARG A 375 -72.70 16.45 44.04
CA ARG A 375 -73.20 17.02 45.30
C ARG A 375 -73.56 18.51 45.11
N GLU A 376 -72.76 19.22 44.33
CA GLU A 376 -73.04 20.58 43.88
C GLU A 376 -74.14 20.63 42.82
N LEU A 377 -74.23 19.68 41.88
CA LEU A 377 -75.36 19.59 40.95
C LEU A 377 -76.63 19.25 41.69
N THR A 378 -76.62 18.37 42.70
CA THR A 378 -77.83 18.08 43.47
C THR A 378 -78.35 19.35 44.15
N SER A 379 -77.48 20.15 44.78
CA SER A 379 -77.90 21.43 45.38
C SER A 379 -78.19 22.54 44.35
N GLN A 380 -77.59 22.50 43.16
CA GLN A 380 -77.91 23.40 42.04
C GLN A 380 -79.18 22.96 41.28
N GLN A 381 -79.56 21.68 41.30
CA GLN A 381 -80.73 21.10 40.65
C GLN A 381 -81.96 21.14 41.55
N GLU A 382 -81.76 21.16 42.88
CA GLU A 382 -82.72 21.72 43.84
C GLU A 382 -82.99 23.22 43.60
N ALA A 383 -82.06 23.94 42.93
CA ALA A 383 -82.18 25.38 42.63
C ALA A 383 -82.51 25.74 41.16
N SER A 384 -82.37 24.80 40.21
CA SER A 384 -82.38 25.06 38.76
C SER A 384 -83.23 24.03 38.01
N ALA A 385 -84.55 24.25 37.99
CA ALA A 385 -85.51 23.35 37.35
C ALA A 385 -85.65 23.54 35.82
N GLU A 386 -84.68 24.16 35.14
CA GLU A 386 -84.82 24.67 33.77
C GLU A 386 -83.65 24.32 32.82
N LEU A 387 -84.03 23.86 31.61
CA LEU A 387 -83.30 23.97 30.33
C LEU A 387 -81.99 23.16 30.08
N GLN A 388 -82.20 21.88 29.76
CA GLN A 388 -81.83 21.22 28.48
C GLN A 388 -80.42 21.35 27.82
N GLN A 389 -79.88 20.15 27.51
CA GLN A 389 -79.12 19.70 26.31
C GLN A 389 -77.56 19.63 26.32
N ASP A 390 -77.12 18.44 25.91
CA ASP A 390 -75.75 17.88 25.76
C ASP A 390 -75.11 18.11 24.37
N PRO A 391 -73.82 17.73 24.13
CA PRO A 391 -72.68 17.61 25.05
C PRO A 391 -71.56 18.58 24.56
N PRO A 392 -70.40 18.24 23.92
CA PRO A 392 -69.66 16.98 23.70
C PRO A 392 -68.60 16.70 24.80
N ALA A 393 -67.74 15.70 24.62
CA ALA A 393 -66.51 15.49 25.40
C ALA A 393 -65.33 15.07 24.51
N GLU A 394 -64.13 15.61 24.75
CA GLU A 394 -62.90 15.23 24.05
C GLU A 394 -62.15 14.11 24.79
N LEU A 395 -61.84 13.01 24.09
CA LEU A 395 -61.01 11.92 24.60
C LEU A 395 -59.56 12.09 24.13
N PHE A 396 -58.62 12.12 25.08
CA PHE A 396 -57.20 12.40 24.83
C PHE A 396 -56.40 11.09 24.69
N ASP A 397 -55.97 10.75 23.47
CA ASP A 397 -55.23 9.50 23.19
C ASP A 397 -53.71 9.65 23.39
N PHE A 398 -53.18 8.91 24.37
CA PHE A 398 -51.76 8.92 24.72
C PHE A 398 -50.87 8.16 23.72
N LYS A 399 -51.39 7.19 22.96
CA LYS A 399 -50.60 6.49 21.92
C LYS A 399 -50.26 7.43 20.77
N ILE A 400 -51.20 8.30 20.41
CA ILE A 400 -50.96 9.38 19.44
C ILE A 400 -49.87 10.32 19.96
N LYS A 401 -49.94 10.75 21.23
CA LYS A 401 -48.93 11.65 21.85
C LYS A 401 -47.51 11.06 21.88
N PHE A 402 -47.36 9.77 22.14
CA PHE A 402 -46.05 9.10 22.10
C PHE A 402 -45.51 8.99 20.67
N ALA A 403 -46.37 8.61 19.70
CA ALA A 403 -46.01 8.56 18.29
C ALA A 403 -45.62 9.95 17.74
N GLU A 404 -46.38 11.00 18.07
CA GLU A 404 -46.05 12.41 17.80
C GLU A 404 -44.66 12.76 18.33
N THR A 405 -44.38 12.50 19.61
CA THR A 405 -43.10 12.85 20.25
C THR A 405 -41.91 12.16 19.57
N LYS A 406 -42.05 10.87 19.24
CA LYS A 406 -41.03 10.10 18.50
C LYS A 406 -40.87 10.56 17.05
N ALA A 407 -41.95 11.04 16.41
CA ALA A 407 -41.91 11.64 15.10
C ALA A 407 -41.23 13.03 15.11
N TYR A 408 -41.48 13.87 16.12
CA TYR A 408 -40.80 15.16 16.27
C TYR A 408 -39.28 15.00 16.46
N ALA A 409 -38.84 14.04 17.29
CA ALA A 409 -37.41 13.72 17.44
C ALA A 409 -36.77 13.33 16.11
N LYS A 410 -37.39 12.39 15.37
CA LYS A 410 -36.94 12.01 14.02
C LYS A 410 -36.97 13.17 13.01
N ALA A 411 -37.96 14.06 13.08
CA ALA A 411 -38.03 15.22 12.20
C ALA A 411 -36.87 16.20 12.43
N ILE A 412 -36.49 16.42 13.69
CA ILE A 412 -35.32 17.23 14.05
C ILE A 412 -34.03 16.58 13.54
N GLU A 413 -33.83 15.27 13.75
CA GLU A 413 -32.70 14.53 13.16
C GLU A 413 -32.64 14.64 11.63
N MET A 414 -33.78 14.54 10.96
CA MET A 414 -33.85 14.59 9.49
C MET A 414 -33.59 16.00 8.95
N GLU A 415 -34.04 17.07 9.62
CA GLU A 415 -33.67 18.44 9.25
C GLU A 415 -32.17 18.72 9.52
N LEU A 416 -31.58 18.16 10.58
CA LEU A 416 -30.13 18.21 10.81
C LEU A 416 -29.35 17.49 9.69
N ARG A 417 -29.69 16.23 9.37
CA ARG A 417 -29.07 15.48 8.26
C ARG A 417 -29.25 16.18 6.91
N LYS A 418 -30.42 16.78 6.65
CA LYS A 418 -30.71 17.57 5.45
C LYS A 418 -29.87 18.85 5.37
N MET A 419 -29.63 19.51 6.50
CA MET A 419 -28.71 20.65 6.61
C MET A 419 -27.26 20.22 6.34
N GLU A 420 -26.80 19.10 6.91
CA GLU A 420 -25.48 18.52 6.65
C GLU A 420 -25.29 18.14 5.17
N VAL A 421 -26.26 17.44 4.57
CA VAL A 421 -26.26 17.10 3.14
C VAL A 421 -26.28 18.36 2.26
N SER A 422 -26.98 19.42 2.67
CA SER A 422 -26.95 20.71 1.96
C SER A 422 -25.58 21.38 2.04
N GLN A 423 -24.92 21.36 3.21
CA GLN A 423 -23.55 21.88 3.34
C GLN A 423 -22.55 21.05 2.53
N ALA A 424 -22.61 19.71 2.60
CA ALA A 424 -21.75 18.82 1.83
C ALA A 424 -21.95 19.01 0.31
N SER A 425 -23.20 19.10 -0.15
CA SER A 425 -23.52 19.39 -1.56
C SER A 425 -22.97 20.74 -2.00
N ARG A 426 -23.05 21.76 -1.13
CA ARG A 426 -22.46 23.08 -1.41
C ARG A 426 -20.93 23.05 -1.40
N GLN A 427 -20.31 22.29 -0.51
CA GLN A 427 -18.87 22.08 -0.46
C GLN A 427 -18.37 21.38 -1.74
N VAL A 428 -19.04 20.31 -2.19
CA VAL A 428 -18.73 19.64 -3.46
C VAL A 428 -18.90 20.62 -4.63
N SER A 429 -20.02 21.35 -4.72
CA SER A 429 -20.24 22.39 -5.73
C SER A 429 -19.12 23.45 -5.77
N LEU A 430 -18.58 23.86 -4.62
CA LEU A 430 -17.48 24.81 -4.54
C LEU A 430 -16.13 24.17 -4.92
N LEU A 431 -15.84 22.95 -4.48
CA LEU A 431 -14.62 22.22 -4.84
C LEU A 431 -14.57 21.92 -6.35
N THR A 432 -15.69 21.51 -6.95
CA THR A 432 -15.82 21.28 -8.40
C THR A 432 -15.52 22.54 -9.21
N ALA A 433 -15.82 23.74 -8.69
CA ALA A 433 -15.49 25.01 -9.34
C ALA A 433 -13.99 25.39 -9.30
N PHE A 434 -13.15 24.66 -8.56
CA PHE A 434 -11.69 24.77 -8.63
C PHE A 434 -11.04 23.69 -9.52
N MET A 435 -11.81 22.75 -10.07
CA MET A 435 -11.29 21.68 -10.93
C MET A 435 -11.13 22.15 -12.38
N PRO A 436 -10.11 21.68 -13.12
CA PRO A 436 -9.90 22.06 -14.52
C PRO A 436 -10.95 21.46 -15.46
N GLU A 437 -11.15 22.07 -16.63
CA GLU A 437 -12.08 21.56 -17.66
C GLU A 437 -11.74 20.12 -18.12
N SER A 438 -10.49 19.69 -18.01
CA SER A 438 -10.06 18.31 -18.29
C SER A 438 -10.61 17.28 -17.31
N PHE A 439 -10.91 17.67 -16.06
CA PHE A 439 -11.58 16.84 -15.07
C PHE A 439 -13.08 16.76 -15.34
N LEU A 440 -13.70 17.88 -15.77
CA LEU A 440 -15.15 18.05 -15.99
C LEU A 440 -15.65 17.64 -17.39
N ARG A 441 -14.75 17.38 -18.34
CA ARG A 441 -15.12 16.87 -19.66
C ARG A 441 -15.75 15.48 -19.53
N HIS A 442 -16.71 15.17 -20.40
CA HIS A 442 -17.31 13.84 -20.49
C HIS A 442 -16.27 12.73 -20.69
N GLY A 443 -16.38 11.63 -19.93
CA GLY A 443 -15.37 10.57 -19.84
C GLY A 443 -14.09 10.98 -19.08
N GLY A 444 -14.10 12.17 -18.48
CA GLY A 444 -13.04 12.68 -17.60
C GLY A 444 -13.10 12.10 -16.20
N ASP A 445 -12.15 12.54 -15.37
CA ASP A 445 -11.98 12.02 -14.01
C ASP A 445 -13.21 12.32 -13.10
N HIS A 446 -14.06 13.30 -13.45
CA HIS A 446 -15.34 13.55 -12.77
C HIS A 446 -16.38 12.45 -12.98
N ASP A 447 -16.64 12.05 -14.24
CA ASP A 447 -17.63 11.02 -14.57
C ASP A 447 -17.25 9.66 -13.92
N CYS A 448 -15.94 9.36 -13.85
CA CYS A 448 -15.41 8.19 -13.14
C CYS A 448 -15.80 8.17 -11.65
N ILE A 449 -15.69 9.31 -10.97
CA ILE A 449 -16.12 9.47 -9.57
C ILE A 449 -17.64 9.30 -9.45
N LEU A 450 -18.41 9.81 -10.42
CA LEU A 450 -19.88 9.66 -10.41
C LEU A 450 -20.32 8.20 -10.59
N VAL A 451 -19.61 7.39 -11.39
CA VAL A 451 -19.83 5.92 -11.47
C VAL A 451 -19.55 5.25 -10.13
N LEU A 452 -18.42 5.56 -9.48
CA LEU A 452 -18.04 4.99 -8.19
C LEU A 452 -18.98 5.40 -7.04
N LEU A 453 -19.70 6.52 -7.19
CA LEU A 453 -20.79 6.94 -6.29
C LEU A 453 -22.19 6.45 -6.73
N LEU A 454 -22.32 5.91 -7.95
CA LEU A 454 -23.57 5.36 -8.47
C LEU A 454 -23.71 3.88 -8.08
N ILE A 455 -22.69 3.06 -8.28
CA ILE A 455 -22.77 1.61 -8.06
C ILE A 455 -23.09 1.23 -6.59
N PRO A 456 -22.43 1.80 -5.55
CA PRO A 456 -22.81 1.53 -4.15
C PRO A 456 -24.20 2.06 -3.80
N ARG A 457 -24.64 3.14 -4.44
CA ARG A 457 -25.96 3.75 -4.24
C ARG A 457 -27.09 2.91 -4.86
N LEU A 458 -26.89 2.39 -6.07
CA LEU A 458 -27.78 1.40 -6.69
C LEU A 458 -27.84 0.11 -5.86
N THR A 459 -26.69 -0.33 -5.34
CA THR A 459 -26.61 -1.49 -4.42
C THR A 459 -27.45 -1.25 -3.16
N CYS A 460 -27.26 -0.11 -2.49
CA CYS A 460 -27.99 0.26 -1.27
C CYS A 460 -29.50 0.40 -1.52
N LYS A 461 -29.91 1.05 -2.63
CA LYS A 461 -31.32 1.15 -3.03
C LYS A 461 -31.95 -0.22 -3.30
N ALA A 462 -31.27 -1.09 -4.04
CA ALA A 462 -31.76 -2.45 -4.32
C ALA A 462 -31.82 -3.32 -3.06
N GLU A 463 -30.91 -3.13 -2.10
CA GLU A 463 -30.94 -3.83 -0.82
C GLU A 463 -32.03 -3.30 0.12
N LEU A 464 -32.29 -1.98 0.11
CA LEU A 464 -33.41 -1.38 0.84
C LEU A 464 -34.76 -1.94 0.35
N VAL A 465 -35.01 -1.90 -0.96
CA VAL A 465 -36.26 -2.43 -1.54
C VAL A 465 -36.39 -3.94 -1.27
N GLY A 466 -35.30 -4.71 -1.45
CA GLY A 466 -35.31 -6.16 -1.20
C GLY A 466 -35.62 -6.52 0.24
N ARG A 467 -35.02 -5.80 1.21
CA ARG A 467 -35.27 -6.02 2.64
C ARG A 467 -36.70 -5.65 3.04
N GLN A 468 -37.21 -4.52 2.55
CA GLN A 468 -38.60 -4.11 2.80
C GLN A 468 -39.62 -5.03 2.11
N ALA A 469 -39.29 -5.66 0.98
CA ALA A 469 -40.13 -6.70 0.39
C ALA A 469 -40.11 -8.01 1.21
N LEU A 470 -38.94 -8.43 1.72
CA LEU A 470 -38.86 -9.58 2.65
C LEU A 470 -39.70 -9.36 3.93
N GLU A 471 -39.68 -8.13 4.46
CA GLU A 471 -40.45 -7.73 5.65
C GLU A 471 -41.95 -7.55 5.35
N LYS A 472 -42.36 -6.95 4.22
CA LYS A 472 -43.79 -6.71 3.89
C LYS A 472 -44.56 -8.00 3.55
N PHE A 473 -43.89 -9.00 2.98
CA PHE A 473 -44.54 -10.24 2.50
C PHE A 473 -44.18 -11.49 3.33
N ASP A 474 -43.63 -11.31 4.53
CA ASP A 474 -43.27 -12.36 5.51
C ASP A 474 -42.46 -13.53 4.92
N LEU A 475 -41.61 -13.28 3.91
CA LEU A 475 -40.92 -14.33 3.14
C LEU A 475 -39.93 -15.19 3.94
N ASN A 476 -39.61 -14.78 5.17
CA ASN A 476 -38.71 -15.50 6.07
C ASN A 476 -39.37 -16.71 6.77
N GLU A 477 -40.69 -16.78 6.86
CA GLU A 477 -41.37 -17.98 7.40
C GLU A 477 -41.41 -19.09 6.34
N GLY A 478 -40.98 -20.31 6.71
CA GLY A 478 -40.82 -21.43 5.78
C GLY A 478 -42.09 -21.79 5.00
N SER A 479 -41.92 -22.35 3.81
CA SER A 479 -43.03 -22.67 2.88
C SER A 479 -43.95 -23.80 3.36
N LEU A 480 -43.57 -24.60 4.36
CA LEU A 480 -44.41 -25.66 4.90
C LEU A 480 -45.60 -25.09 5.68
N GLY A 481 -46.81 -25.33 5.16
CA GLY A 481 -48.07 -25.08 5.87
C GLY A 481 -48.86 -23.85 5.42
N ARG A 482 -48.34 -23.02 4.51
CA ARG A 482 -49.09 -21.87 3.99
C ARG A 482 -50.30 -22.33 3.16
N THR A 483 -51.50 -21.91 3.56
CA THR A 483 -52.75 -22.13 2.82
C THR A 483 -52.97 -21.02 1.79
N GLY A 484 -53.95 -21.18 0.89
CA GLY A 484 -54.35 -20.11 -0.05
C GLY A 484 -53.43 -19.87 -1.26
N LEU A 485 -52.38 -20.67 -1.46
CA LEU A 485 -51.36 -20.51 -2.54
C LEU A 485 -51.91 -20.53 -3.99
N ARG A 486 -53.20 -20.85 -4.20
CA ARG A 486 -53.88 -20.73 -5.51
C ARG A 486 -54.32 -19.30 -5.85
N GLY A 487 -54.61 -18.46 -4.85
CA GLY A 487 -55.15 -17.11 -5.03
C GLY A 487 -54.12 -16.01 -4.70
N ALA A 488 -54.63 -14.83 -4.33
CA ALA A 488 -53.83 -13.62 -4.10
C ALA A 488 -52.62 -13.81 -3.17
N VAL A 489 -52.73 -14.65 -2.13
CA VAL A 489 -51.59 -14.96 -1.23
C VAL A 489 -50.43 -15.64 -2.00
N GLY A 490 -50.75 -16.52 -2.95
CA GLY A 490 -49.74 -17.13 -3.83
C GLY A 490 -49.18 -16.17 -4.88
N GLU A 491 -49.99 -15.23 -5.37
CA GLU A 491 -49.57 -14.16 -6.27
C GLU A 491 -48.60 -13.19 -5.59
N GLN A 492 -48.94 -12.74 -4.38
CA GLN A 492 -48.11 -11.89 -3.52
C GLN A 492 -46.76 -12.53 -3.19
N LEU A 493 -46.75 -13.79 -2.77
CA LEU A 493 -45.50 -14.50 -2.45
C LEU A 493 -44.62 -14.72 -3.69
N SER A 494 -45.21 -15.07 -4.84
CA SER A 494 -44.50 -15.22 -6.11
C SER A 494 -43.90 -13.90 -6.60
N PHE A 495 -44.70 -12.82 -6.60
CA PHE A 495 -44.24 -11.46 -6.91
C PHE A 495 -43.10 -11.04 -5.99
N ALA A 496 -43.26 -11.19 -4.67
CA ALA A 496 -42.29 -10.75 -3.69
C ALA A 496 -40.98 -11.55 -3.80
N ALA A 497 -41.05 -12.88 -3.95
CA ALA A 497 -39.87 -13.73 -4.12
C ALA A 497 -39.15 -13.42 -5.44
N GLY A 498 -39.89 -13.20 -6.53
CA GLY A 498 -39.33 -12.79 -7.83
C GLY A 498 -38.71 -11.39 -7.84
N LEU A 499 -39.29 -10.45 -7.09
CA LEU A 499 -38.76 -9.11 -6.90
C LEU A 499 -37.46 -9.15 -6.06
N VAL A 500 -37.45 -9.88 -4.94
CA VAL A 500 -36.26 -10.07 -4.10
C VAL A 500 -35.14 -10.75 -4.89
N TYR A 501 -35.45 -11.80 -5.68
CA TYR A 501 -34.49 -12.44 -6.58
C TYR A 501 -33.92 -11.48 -7.62
N SER A 502 -34.78 -10.70 -8.30
CA SER A 502 -34.36 -9.71 -9.30
C SER A 502 -33.46 -8.63 -8.70
N LEU A 503 -33.78 -8.14 -7.51
CA LEU A 503 -32.97 -7.17 -6.77
C LEU A 503 -31.65 -7.80 -6.27
N GLY A 504 -31.66 -9.08 -5.87
CA GLY A 504 -30.47 -9.84 -5.51
C GLY A 504 -29.49 -10.01 -6.69
N LEU A 505 -30.01 -10.32 -7.89
CA LEU A 505 -29.24 -10.38 -9.13
C LEU A 505 -28.66 -9.00 -9.49
N LEU A 506 -29.45 -7.93 -9.39
CA LEU A 506 -28.95 -6.56 -9.62
C LEU A 506 -27.87 -6.15 -8.60
N GLN A 507 -28.03 -6.52 -7.32
CA GLN A 507 -27.03 -6.30 -6.29
C GLN A 507 -25.74 -7.09 -6.58
N ALA A 508 -25.82 -8.34 -7.02
CA ALA A 508 -24.64 -9.15 -7.32
C ALA A 508 -23.80 -8.53 -8.46
N LEU A 509 -24.47 -8.06 -9.53
CA LEU A 509 -23.84 -7.35 -10.64
C LEU A 509 -23.14 -6.07 -10.18
N HIS A 510 -23.77 -5.27 -9.32
CA HIS A 510 -23.16 -4.06 -8.77
C HIS A 510 -22.04 -4.34 -7.76
N LYS A 511 -22.19 -5.35 -6.90
CA LYS A 511 -21.17 -5.78 -5.93
C LYS A 511 -19.91 -6.32 -6.64
N TYR A 512 -20.07 -7.03 -7.75
CA TYR A 512 -18.99 -7.38 -8.69
C TYR A 512 -18.34 -6.14 -9.33
N ALA A 513 -19.13 -5.29 -9.99
CA ALA A 513 -18.60 -4.11 -10.70
C ALA A 513 -17.86 -3.13 -9.78
N CYS A 514 -18.30 -2.99 -8.52
CA CYS A 514 -17.62 -2.18 -7.51
C CYS A 514 -16.21 -2.69 -7.16
N ARG A 515 -15.98 -4.02 -7.18
CA ARG A 515 -14.66 -4.62 -6.93
C ARG A 515 -13.78 -4.53 -8.16
N ALA A 516 -14.33 -4.88 -9.32
CA ALA A 516 -13.62 -4.82 -10.59
C ALA A 516 -13.13 -3.39 -10.89
N LEU A 517 -13.97 -2.36 -10.67
CA LEU A 517 -13.54 -0.96 -10.74
C LEU A 517 -12.48 -0.56 -9.70
N GLY A 518 -12.40 -1.27 -8.57
CA GLY A 518 -11.37 -1.09 -7.55
C GLY A 518 -10.02 -1.73 -7.89
N GLN A 519 -9.96 -2.64 -8.87
CA GLN A 519 -8.73 -3.34 -9.28
C GLN A 519 -8.30 -3.07 -10.74
N CYS A 520 -9.19 -2.53 -11.58
CA CYS A 520 -8.96 -2.40 -13.03
C CYS A 520 -7.89 -1.38 -13.45
N SER A 521 -7.56 -1.33 -14.74
CA SER A 521 -6.69 -0.28 -15.25
C SER A 521 -7.37 1.09 -15.25
N VAL A 522 -6.58 2.17 -15.15
CA VAL A 522 -7.08 3.56 -15.25
C VAL A 522 -7.82 3.80 -16.57
N GLU A 523 -7.47 3.08 -17.64
CA GLU A 523 -8.21 3.12 -18.90
C GLU A 523 -9.61 2.50 -18.81
N VAL A 524 -9.74 1.30 -18.20
CA VAL A 524 -11.04 0.62 -18.05
C VAL A 524 -11.97 1.48 -17.18
N ASN A 525 -11.46 2.04 -16.09
CA ASN A 525 -12.20 2.98 -15.24
C ASN A 525 -12.70 4.20 -16.05
N LYS A 526 -11.87 4.78 -16.93
CA LYS A 526 -12.26 5.91 -17.81
C LYS A 526 -13.27 5.54 -18.89
N ARG A 527 -13.15 4.35 -19.50
CA ARG A 527 -14.12 3.83 -20.46
C ARG A 527 -15.51 3.69 -19.80
N ILE A 528 -15.57 3.10 -18.61
CA ILE A 528 -16.83 2.96 -17.86
C ILE A 528 -17.32 4.32 -17.33
N GLY A 529 -16.43 5.22 -16.92
CA GLY A 529 -16.75 6.61 -16.60
C GLY A 529 -17.53 7.31 -17.73
N SER A 530 -17.09 7.16 -18.99
CA SER A 530 -17.80 7.73 -20.15
C SER A 530 -19.24 7.20 -20.35
N LEU A 531 -19.61 6.10 -19.70
CA LEU A 531 -20.96 5.52 -19.77
C LEU A 531 -21.86 5.94 -18.59
N TYR A 532 -21.38 6.81 -17.69
CA TYR A 532 -22.10 7.29 -16.51
C TYR A 532 -23.53 7.78 -16.82
N GLN A 533 -23.71 8.55 -17.90
CA GLN A 533 -25.01 9.13 -18.26
C GLN A 533 -26.04 8.03 -18.55
N GLU A 534 -25.66 7.00 -19.30
CA GLU A 534 -26.52 5.86 -19.63
C GLU A 534 -26.82 5.01 -18.39
N MET A 535 -25.80 4.69 -17.59
CA MET A 535 -25.94 3.97 -16.32
C MET A 535 -26.90 4.69 -15.36
N SER A 536 -26.82 6.02 -15.26
CA SER A 536 -27.63 6.82 -14.33
C SER A 536 -29.14 6.73 -14.59
N VAL A 537 -29.56 6.49 -15.83
CA VAL A 537 -30.99 6.37 -16.19
C VAL A 537 -31.64 5.18 -15.49
N HIS A 538 -30.87 4.11 -15.24
CA HIS A 538 -31.34 2.90 -14.56
C HIS A 538 -31.51 3.04 -13.04
N GLU A 539 -31.09 4.15 -12.42
CA GLU A 539 -31.41 4.46 -11.01
C GLU A 539 -32.93 4.61 -10.81
N ARG A 540 -33.63 5.12 -11.83
CA ARG A 540 -35.06 5.43 -11.79
C ARG A 540 -35.97 4.21 -11.58
N SER A 541 -35.55 3.00 -11.98
CA SER A 541 -36.34 1.79 -11.72
C SER A 541 -36.29 1.36 -10.25
N LEU A 542 -35.24 1.74 -9.51
CA LEU A 542 -35.19 1.55 -8.06
C LEU A 542 -35.94 2.68 -7.34
N ASP A 543 -35.80 3.92 -7.81
CA ASP A 543 -36.54 5.06 -7.26
C ASP A 543 -38.06 4.84 -7.35
N PHE A 544 -38.57 4.33 -8.47
CA PHE A 544 -39.97 3.95 -8.65
C PHE A 544 -40.45 2.94 -7.58
N LEU A 545 -39.67 1.90 -7.30
CA LEU A 545 -40.01 0.88 -6.30
C LEU A 545 -39.96 1.44 -4.86
N ILE A 546 -39.02 2.36 -4.58
CA ILE A 546 -38.95 3.08 -3.29
C ILE A 546 -40.16 4.01 -3.13
N ASP A 547 -40.56 4.69 -4.20
CA ASP A 547 -41.73 5.57 -4.22
C ASP A 547 -43.06 4.81 -4.03
N LEU A 548 -43.14 3.55 -4.47
CA LEU A 548 -44.27 2.67 -4.21
C LEU A 548 -44.26 2.17 -2.76
N LEU A 549 -43.10 1.76 -2.22
CA LEU A 549 -42.95 1.42 -0.80
C LEU A 549 -43.36 2.59 0.12
N HIS A 550 -42.93 3.82 -0.17
CA HIS A 550 -43.32 5.01 0.59
C HIS A 550 -44.83 5.31 0.57
N LYS A 551 -45.57 4.81 -0.42
CA LYS A 551 -47.03 4.97 -0.57
C LYS A 551 -47.81 3.72 -0.11
N ASP A 552 -47.10 2.68 0.34
CA ASP A 552 -47.57 1.30 0.55
C ASP A 552 -48.20 0.62 -0.69
N GLN A 553 -47.90 1.15 -1.88
CA GLN A 553 -48.40 0.72 -3.20
C GLN A 553 -47.47 -0.29 -3.90
N LEU A 554 -46.59 -0.96 -3.14
CA LEU A 554 -45.85 -2.11 -3.66
C LEU A 554 -46.69 -3.37 -3.46
N ASP A 555 -47.27 -3.88 -4.55
CA ASP A 555 -48.13 -5.06 -4.62
C ASP A 555 -47.90 -5.85 -5.93
N GLU A 556 -48.60 -6.98 -6.08
CA GLU A 556 -48.53 -7.91 -7.20
C GLU A 556 -48.91 -7.31 -8.58
N THR A 557 -49.51 -6.12 -8.63
CA THR A 557 -49.87 -5.43 -9.89
C THR A 557 -48.73 -4.59 -10.47
N VAL A 558 -47.63 -4.41 -9.73
CA VAL A 558 -46.52 -3.53 -10.08
C VAL A 558 -45.68 -4.10 -11.23
N ASN A 559 -45.56 -3.35 -12.33
CA ASN A 559 -44.73 -3.73 -13.46
C ASN A 559 -43.21 -3.64 -13.14
N VAL A 560 -42.54 -4.80 -13.18
CA VAL A 560 -41.10 -4.98 -12.88
C VAL A 560 -40.18 -4.89 -14.13
N GLU A 561 -40.72 -4.79 -15.34
CA GLU A 561 -39.95 -4.77 -16.62
C GLU A 561 -38.83 -3.70 -16.67
N ALA A 562 -38.99 -2.59 -15.96
CA ALA A 562 -37.99 -1.55 -15.87
C ALA A 562 -36.73 -2.04 -15.12
N LEU A 563 -36.92 -2.81 -14.03
CA LEU A 563 -35.85 -3.47 -13.29
C LEU A 563 -35.22 -4.59 -14.14
N THR A 564 -36.03 -5.41 -14.82
CA THR A 564 -35.53 -6.46 -15.73
C THR A 564 -34.68 -5.89 -16.87
N ARG A 565 -35.04 -4.72 -17.41
CA ARG A 565 -34.23 -4.00 -18.41
C ARG A 565 -32.93 -3.45 -17.81
N ALA A 566 -32.94 -2.92 -16.59
CA ALA A 566 -31.73 -2.49 -15.90
C ALA A 566 -30.76 -3.65 -15.66
N ILE A 567 -31.26 -4.81 -15.20
CA ILE A 567 -30.46 -6.04 -15.02
C ILE A 567 -29.79 -6.44 -16.35
N LYS A 568 -30.57 -6.55 -17.44
CA LYS A 568 -30.03 -6.93 -18.76
C LYS A 568 -29.00 -5.93 -19.31
N TYR A 569 -29.21 -4.63 -19.11
CA TYR A 569 -28.23 -3.59 -19.44
C TYR A 569 -26.92 -3.81 -18.68
N TYR A 570 -26.97 -3.94 -17.35
CA TYR A 570 -25.76 -4.12 -16.54
C TYR A 570 -25.04 -5.45 -16.79
N GLN A 571 -25.77 -6.54 -17.06
CA GLN A 571 -25.18 -7.81 -17.50
C GLN A 571 -24.36 -7.63 -18.79
N HIS A 572 -24.93 -6.95 -19.79
CA HIS A 572 -24.25 -6.70 -21.06
C HIS A 572 -23.05 -5.75 -20.90
N LEU A 573 -23.23 -4.63 -20.19
CA LEU A 573 -22.21 -3.62 -19.91
C LEU A 573 -20.97 -4.24 -19.25
N TYR A 574 -21.17 -4.99 -18.17
CA TYR A 574 -20.06 -5.59 -17.42
C TYR A 574 -19.44 -6.78 -18.17
N SER A 575 -20.23 -7.55 -18.94
CA SER A 575 -19.71 -8.59 -19.83
C SER A 575 -18.83 -8.08 -20.98
N ILE A 576 -18.92 -6.78 -21.33
CA ILE A 576 -18.06 -6.15 -22.36
C ILE A 576 -16.86 -5.44 -21.73
N HIS A 577 -17.05 -4.74 -20.59
CA HIS A 577 -16.04 -3.83 -20.06
C HIS A 577 -15.27 -4.34 -18.83
N LEU A 578 -15.72 -5.43 -18.20
CA LEU A 578 -15.12 -5.96 -16.96
C LEU A 578 -14.75 -7.45 -17.00
N ALA A 579 -15.06 -8.17 -18.09
CA ALA A 579 -14.86 -9.63 -18.18
C ALA A 579 -13.42 -10.09 -17.83
N ASP A 580 -12.41 -9.32 -18.21
CA ASP A 580 -10.99 -9.65 -17.98
C ASP A 580 -10.47 -9.29 -16.57
N GLN A 581 -11.33 -8.85 -15.64
CA GLN A 581 -10.90 -8.41 -14.30
C GLN A 581 -10.84 -9.58 -13.31
N SER A 582 -9.77 -9.64 -12.52
CA SER A 582 -9.62 -10.59 -11.41
C SER A 582 -10.71 -10.40 -10.36
N GLU A 583 -11.28 -11.49 -9.87
CA GLU A 583 -12.11 -11.50 -8.66
C GLU A 583 -11.32 -12.02 -7.45
N ASP A 584 -11.64 -11.47 -6.27
CA ASP A 584 -11.29 -12.08 -4.99
C ASP A 584 -12.11 -13.36 -4.82
N CYS A 585 -11.45 -14.53 -4.82
CA CYS A 585 -12.09 -15.83 -4.76
C CYS A 585 -12.98 -16.00 -3.51
N SER A 586 -12.59 -15.39 -2.38
CA SER A 586 -13.38 -15.40 -1.14
C SER A 586 -14.69 -14.65 -1.32
N VAL A 587 -14.64 -13.45 -1.92
CA VAL A 587 -15.84 -12.63 -2.06
C VAL A 587 -16.70 -13.07 -3.26
N GLN A 588 -16.10 -13.62 -4.32
CA GLN A 588 -16.80 -14.27 -5.43
C GLN A 588 -17.63 -15.46 -4.93
N LEU A 589 -17.05 -16.33 -4.11
CA LEU A 589 -17.75 -17.47 -3.51
C LEU A 589 -18.81 -16.99 -2.49
N ALA A 590 -18.48 -16.00 -1.63
CA ALA A 590 -19.45 -15.42 -0.70
C ALA A 590 -20.72 -14.88 -1.39
N ASP A 591 -20.56 -14.21 -2.54
CA ASP A 591 -21.69 -13.70 -3.32
C ASP A 591 -22.34 -14.78 -4.18
N HIS A 592 -21.62 -15.83 -4.60
CA HIS A 592 -22.24 -17.02 -5.19
C HIS A 592 -23.21 -17.69 -4.20
N ILE A 593 -22.82 -17.91 -2.94
CA ILE A 593 -23.69 -18.49 -1.92
C ILE A 593 -24.95 -17.62 -1.70
N LYS A 594 -24.80 -16.28 -1.65
CA LYS A 594 -25.95 -15.36 -1.49
C LYS A 594 -26.91 -15.41 -2.68
N PHE A 595 -26.37 -15.39 -3.91
CA PHE A 595 -27.17 -15.54 -5.12
C PHE A 595 -27.91 -16.89 -5.12
N THR A 596 -27.20 -17.98 -4.84
CA THR A 596 -27.77 -19.33 -4.82
C THR A 596 -28.85 -19.48 -3.75
N GLN A 597 -28.68 -18.89 -2.56
CA GLN A 597 -29.76 -18.84 -1.56
C GLN A 597 -30.99 -18.11 -2.10
N SER A 598 -30.84 -16.90 -2.63
CA SER A 598 -31.97 -16.12 -3.17
C SER A 598 -32.68 -16.80 -4.35
N ALA A 599 -31.92 -17.51 -5.21
CA ALA A 599 -32.50 -18.33 -6.28
C ALA A 599 -33.31 -19.50 -5.71
N LEU A 600 -32.78 -20.24 -4.73
CA LEU A 600 -33.46 -21.36 -4.08
C LEU A 600 -34.68 -20.93 -3.25
N ASP A 601 -34.70 -19.70 -2.73
CA ASP A 601 -35.87 -19.12 -2.05
C ASP A 601 -37.01 -18.87 -3.04
N CYS A 602 -36.71 -18.27 -4.21
CA CYS A 602 -37.69 -18.11 -5.29
C CYS A 602 -38.16 -19.47 -5.84
N MET A 603 -37.24 -20.40 -6.11
CA MET A 603 -37.58 -21.77 -6.55
C MET A 603 -38.50 -22.49 -5.56
N ALA A 604 -38.27 -22.37 -4.25
CA ALA A 604 -39.11 -23.01 -3.23
C ALA A 604 -40.53 -22.44 -3.19
N VAL A 605 -40.69 -21.12 -3.36
CA VAL A 605 -42.02 -20.48 -3.46
C VAL A 605 -42.76 -20.96 -4.70
N GLU A 606 -42.13 -20.91 -5.89
CA GLU A 606 -42.80 -21.32 -7.12
C GLU A 606 -43.10 -22.83 -7.16
N VAL A 607 -42.19 -23.70 -6.69
CA VAL A 607 -42.46 -25.14 -6.59
C VAL A 607 -43.64 -25.43 -5.64
N GLY A 608 -43.73 -24.73 -4.51
CA GLY A 608 -44.88 -24.83 -3.61
C GLY A 608 -46.20 -24.39 -4.26
N ARG A 609 -46.15 -23.26 -4.98
CA ARG A 609 -47.29 -22.70 -5.73
C ARG A 609 -47.76 -23.62 -6.86
N LEU A 610 -46.83 -24.13 -7.67
CA LEU A 610 -47.08 -25.06 -8.77
C LEU A 610 -47.66 -26.40 -8.29
N ARG A 611 -47.28 -26.89 -7.11
CA ARG A 611 -47.95 -28.04 -6.47
C ARG A 611 -49.39 -27.70 -6.07
N ALA A 612 -49.61 -26.54 -5.45
CA ALA A 612 -50.95 -26.11 -5.05
C ALA A 612 -51.89 -25.96 -6.26
N PHE A 613 -51.35 -25.60 -7.43
CA PHE A 613 -52.11 -25.51 -8.68
C PHE A 613 -52.68 -26.86 -9.17
N LEU A 614 -52.08 -28.00 -8.82
CA LEU A 614 -52.53 -29.31 -9.29
C LEU A 614 -53.89 -29.73 -8.69
N HIS A 615 -54.63 -30.54 -9.43
CA HIS A 615 -55.89 -31.13 -8.96
C HIS A 615 -55.65 -32.19 -7.88
N ALA A 616 -56.57 -32.29 -6.91
CA ALA A 616 -56.48 -33.25 -5.81
C ALA A 616 -56.36 -34.70 -6.34
N GLY A 617 -55.41 -35.46 -5.79
CA GLY A 617 -55.11 -36.83 -6.23
C GLY A 617 -54.12 -36.96 -7.40
N GLN A 618 -53.65 -35.86 -8.00
CA GLN A 618 -52.63 -35.91 -9.07
C GLN A 618 -51.17 -36.01 -8.58
N GLU A 619 -50.97 -36.33 -7.29
CA GLU A 619 -49.66 -36.49 -6.62
C GLU A 619 -48.75 -37.59 -7.22
N LYS A 620 -49.29 -38.44 -8.09
CA LYS A 620 -48.60 -39.53 -8.80
C LYS A 620 -48.30 -39.22 -10.27
N THR A 621 -48.58 -38.00 -10.73
CA THR A 621 -48.19 -37.55 -12.08
C THR A 621 -46.69 -37.30 -12.17
N ASP A 622 -46.12 -37.39 -13.36
CA ASP A 622 -44.70 -37.11 -13.57
C ASP A 622 -44.33 -35.67 -13.19
N LEU A 623 -45.22 -34.70 -13.40
CA LEU A 623 -45.06 -33.32 -12.96
C LEU A 623 -45.00 -33.20 -11.42
N ALA A 624 -45.85 -33.94 -10.70
CA ALA A 624 -45.77 -34.04 -9.25
C ALA A 624 -44.52 -34.83 -8.77
N GLY A 625 -43.93 -35.67 -9.62
CA GLY A 625 -42.58 -36.23 -9.46
C GLY A 625 -41.52 -35.13 -9.54
N LEU A 626 -41.44 -34.43 -10.68
CA LEU A 626 -40.49 -33.35 -10.93
C LEU A 626 -40.52 -32.25 -9.85
N LEU A 627 -41.72 -31.82 -9.45
CA LEU A 627 -41.88 -30.82 -8.40
C LEU A 627 -41.42 -31.32 -7.01
N ARG A 628 -41.23 -32.63 -6.80
CA ARG A 628 -40.53 -33.19 -5.63
C ARG A 628 -39.03 -33.23 -5.83
N ASP A 629 -38.56 -33.69 -6.99
CA ASP A 629 -37.12 -33.70 -7.35
C ASP A 629 -36.51 -32.29 -7.24
N LEU A 630 -37.26 -31.24 -7.59
CA LEU A 630 -36.83 -29.84 -7.48
C LEU A 630 -36.80 -29.34 -6.03
N GLU A 631 -37.70 -29.79 -5.15
CA GLU A 631 -37.69 -29.42 -3.73
C GLU A 631 -36.57 -30.12 -2.96
N THR A 632 -36.30 -31.40 -3.24
CA THR A 632 -35.13 -32.10 -2.69
C THR A 632 -33.84 -31.45 -3.20
N SER A 633 -33.76 -31.11 -4.49
CA SER A 633 -32.64 -30.32 -5.04
C SER A 633 -32.45 -28.99 -4.29
N CYS A 634 -33.53 -28.29 -3.93
CA CYS A 634 -33.45 -27.07 -3.12
C CYS A 634 -32.93 -27.33 -1.70
N SER A 635 -33.38 -28.40 -1.05
CA SER A 635 -32.88 -28.84 0.27
C SER A 635 -31.37 -29.11 0.22
N ASP A 636 -30.92 -29.91 -0.74
CA ASP A 636 -29.56 -30.43 -0.78
C ASP A 636 -28.57 -29.29 -1.09
N VAL A 637 -28.90 -28.40 -2.03
CA VAL A 637 -28.07 -27.23 -2.32
C VAL A 637 -28.07 -26.21 -1.17
N ARG A 638 -29.16 -26.10 -0.38
CA ARG A 638 -29.14 -25.33 0.89
C ARG A 638 -28.19 -25.97 1.91
N GLN A 639 -28.08 -27.29 1.98
CA GLN A 639 -27.11 -27.98 2.85
C GLN A 639 -25.67 -27.74 2.39
N PHE A 640 -25.38 -27.80 1.09
CA PHE A 640 -24.05 -27.44 0.56
C PHE A 640 -23.70 -25.97 0.83
N CYS A 641 -24.65 -25.04 0.68
CA CYS A 641 -24.47 -23.64 1.06
C CYS A 641 -24.12 -23.46 2.55
N LYS A 642 -24.72 -24.26 3.45
CA LYS A 642 -24.37 -24.26 4.89
C LYS A 642 -22.96 -24.82 5.14
N LYS A 643 -22.59 -25.94 4.50
CA LYS A 643 -21.25 -26.53 4.59
C LYS A 643 -20.16 -25.55 4.16
N ILE A 644 -20.29 -24.97 2.96
CA ILE A 644 -19.35 -23.97 2.44
C ILE A 644 -19.24 -22.78 3.42
N ARG A 645 -20.37 -22.23 3.86
CA ARG A 645 -20.41 -21.07 4.77
C ARG A 645 -19.63 -21.31 6.07
N ARG A 646 -19.58 -22.53 6.60
CA ARG A 646 -18.86 -22.86 7.84
C ARG A 646 -17.33 -22.69 7.75
N ARG A 647 -16.72 -22.73 6.55
CA ARG A 647 -15.28 -22.45 6.35
C ARG A 647 -15.01 -21.19 5.50
N MET A 648 -15.99 -20.29 5.39
CA MET A 648 -15.77 -19.00 4.71
C MET A 648 -14.95 -18.04 5.61
N PRO A 649 -13.93 -17.35 5.06
CA PRO A 649 -13.21 -16.31 5.78
C PRO A 649 -14.13 -15.24 6.38
N GLY A 650 -13.79 -14.77 7.58
CA GLY A 650 -14.62 -13.84 8.37
C GLY A 650 -15.61 -14.50 9.33
N THR A 651 -15.54 -15.83 9.48
CA THR A 651 -16.27 -16.60 10.51
C THR A 651 -15.34 -16.85 11.71
N GLU A 652 -15.80 -16.60 12.95
CA GLU A 652 -14.97 -16.76 14.16
C GLU A 652 -14.92 -18.23 14.65
N ALA A 653 -14.15 -19.08 13.95
CA ALA A 653 -13.83 -20.44 14.42
C ALA A 653 -12.37 -20.82 14.08
N PRO A 654 -11.72 -21.70 14.87
CA PRO A 654 -10.40 -22.23 14.53
C PRO A 654 -10.45 -23.06 13.24
N GLY A 655 -9.33 -23.14 12.52
CA GLY A 655 -9.24 -23.93 11.28
C GLY A 655 -9.96 -23.33 10.07
N ILE A 656 -10.31 -22.04 10.08
CA ILE A 656 -10.87 -21.30 8.94
C ILE A 656 -9.76 -20.48 8.25
N PRO A 657 -9.65 -20.51 6.91
CA PRO A 657 -8.59 -19.81 6.19
C PRO A 657 -8.77 -18.27 6.21
N ALA A 658 -7.65 -17.55 6.10
CA ALA A 658 -7.64 -16.09 6.05
C ALA A 658 -8.16 -15.52 4.71
N ALA A 659 -7.91 -16.24 3.60
CA ALA A 659 -8.43 -15.97 2.27
C ALA A 659 -8.63 -17.31 1.53
N LEU A 660 -9.40 -17.28 0.44
CA LEU A 660 -9.51 -18.39 -0.51
C LEU A 660 -8.77 -18.08 -1.81
N CYS A 661 -8.28 -19.12 -2.49
CA CYS A 661 -7.70 -19.02 -3.81
C CYS A 661 -8.09 -20.23 -4.67
N PHE A 662 -8.61 -20.00 -5.87
CA PHE A 662 -8.91 -21.06 -6.84
C PHE A 662 -8.75 -20.58 -8.29
N GLY A 663 -8.47 -21.52 -9.21
CA GLY A 663 -8.21 -21.21 -10.61
C GLY A 663 -9.45 -20.79 -11.41
N PRO A 664 -9.27 -20.22 -12.62
CA PRO A 664 -10.37 -19.70 -13.45
C PRO A 664 -11.42 -20.77 -13.78
N GLN A 665 -11.04 -22.04 -13.95
CA GLN A 665 -11.97 -23.16 -14.15
C GLN A 665 -13.03 -23.27 -13.05
N VAL A 666 -12.68 -22.96 -11.80
CA VAL A 666 -13.61 -22.96 -10.67
C VAL A 666 -14.55 -21.75 -10.76
N SER A 667 -14.03 -20.57 -11.10
CA SER A 667 -14.85 -19.38 -11.40
C SER A 667 -15.83 -19.64 -12.55
N ASP A 668 -15.42 -20.33 -13.62
CA ASP A 668 -16.26 -20.69 -14.76
C ASP A 668 -17.39 -21.63 -14.35
N THR A 669 -17.10 -22.70 -13.58
CA THR A 669 -18.16 -23.60 -13.07
C THR A 669 -19.12 -22.90 -12.11
N LEU A 670 -18.65 -21.95 -11.29
CA LEU A 670 -19.51 -21.09 -10.47
C LEU A 670 -20.37 -20.14 -11.33
N SER A 671 -19.86 -19.68 -12.46
CA SER A 671 -20.59 -18.86 -13.44
C SER A 671 -21.69 -19.68 -14.14
N ASP A 672 -21.37 -20.88 -14.62
CA ASP A 672 -22.34 -21.79 -15.24
C ASP A 672 -23.41 -22.27 -14.26
N CYS A 673 -23.04 -22.55 -13.01
CA CYS A 673 -23.99 -22.83 -11.92
C CYS A 673 -25.00 -21.68 -11.73
N ARG A 674 -24.56 -20.40 -11.80
CA ARG A 674 -25.47 -19.23 -11.78
C ARG A 674 -26.39 -19.18 -13.00
N LYS A 675 -25.92 -19.55 -14.21
CA LYS A 675 -26.74 -19.62 -15.44
C LYS A 675 -27.84 -20.66 -15.31
N HIS A 676 -27.51 -21.88 -14.88
CA HIS A 676 -28.49 -22.96 -14.67
C HIS A 676 -29.54 -22.59 -13.61
N LEU A 677 -29.15 -22.00 -12.48
CA LEU A 677 -30.11 -21.48 -11.49
C LEU A 677 -31.04 -20.40 -12.09
N THR A 678 -30.50 -19.49 -12.91
CA THR A 678 -31.29 -18.44 -13.56
C THR A 678 -32.31 -19.01 -14.55
N TRP A 679 -31.93 -20.02 -15.35
CA TRP A 679 -32.87 -20.70 -16.25
C TRP A 679 -33.97 -21.46 -15.51
N VAL A 680 -33.64 -22.17 -14.42
CA VAL A 680 -34.62 -22.89 -13.60
C VAL A 680 -35.60 -21.93 -12.94
N VAL A 681 -35.13 -20.82 -12.34
CA VAL A 681 -36.00 -19.78 -11.78
C VAL A 681 -36.92 -19.19 -12.86
N ALA A 682 -36.37 -18.82 -14.02
CA ALA A 682 -37.15 -18.21 -15.09
C ALA A 682 -38.26 -19.15 -15.63
N VAL A 683 -37.98 -20.45 -15.81
CA VAL A 683 -39.00 -21.42 -16.22
C VAL A 683 -40.08 -21.56 -15.14
N LEU A 684 -39.70 -21.70 -13.86
CA LEU A 684 -40.67 -21.83 -12.78
C LEU A 684 -41.59 -20.60 -12.66
N GLN A 685 -41.05 -19.39 -12.81
CA GLN A 685 -41.82 -18.15 -12.78
C GLN A 685 -42.78 -18.01 -13.98
N GLU A 686 -42.33 -18.30 -15.21
CA GLU A 686 -43.18 -18.25 -16.40
C GLU A 686 -44.34 -19.26 -16.30
N VAL A 687 -44.04 -20.48 -15.84
CA VAL A 687 -45.04 -21.54 -15.63
C VAL A 687 -46.01 -21.19 -14.49
N ALA A 688 -45.53 -20.53 -13.43
CA ALA A 688 -46.39 -20.07 -12.34
C ALA A 688 -47.29 -18.88 -12.76
N ALA A 689 -46.78 -17.94 -13.55
CA ALA A 689 -47.56 -16.83 -14.08
C ALA A 689 -48.67 -17.31 -15.04
N ALA A 690 -48.34 -18.19 -15.98
CA ALA A 690 -49.32 -18.81 -16.88
C ALA A 690 -50.30 -19.74 -16.13
N GLY A 691 -49.83 -20.48 -15.12
CA GLY A 691 -50.67 -21.30 -14.25
C GLY A 691 -51.69 -20.48 -13.46
N ALA A 692 -51.31 -19.31 -12.95
CA ALA A 692 -52.21 -18.38 -12.28
C ALA A 692 -53.33 -17.88 -13.21
N GLN A 693 -52.97 -17.46 -14.44
CA GLN A 693 -53.94 -17.05 -15.46
C GLN A 693 -54.93 -18.18 -15.82
N MET A 694 -54.50 -19.44 -15.77
CA MET A 694 -55.37 -20.60 -15.97
C MET A 694 -56.23 -20.98 -14.75
N ILE A 695 -55.89 -20.51 -13.55
CA ILE A 695 -56.64 -20.76 -12.29
C ILE A 695 -57.63 -19.64 -11.96
N ALA A 696 -57.34 -18.39 -12.34
CA ALA A 696 -58.25 -17.25 -12.15
C ALA A 696 -59.72 -17.48 -12.59
N PRO A 697 -60.05 -18.25 -13.65
CA PRO A 697 -61.44 -18.56 -14.01
C PRO A 697 -62.03 -19.83 -13.34
N LEU A 698 -61.31 -20.51 -12.45
CA LEU A 698 -61.73 -21.76 -11.78
C LEU A 698 -62.22 -21.51 -10.35
N GLY A 699 -63.03 -22.42 -9.80
CA GLY A 699 -63.41 -22.37 -8.39
C GLY A 699 -62.26 -22.73 -7.45
N GLU A 700 -62.23 -22.21 -6.22
CA GLU A 700 -61.12 -22.41 -5.25
C GLU A 700 -60.72 -23.89 -5.05
N GLN A 701 -61.70 -24.80 -5.12
CA GLN A 701 -61.51 -26.25 -4.97
C GLN A 701 -60.91 -26.91 -6.24
N GLU A 702 -61.13 -26.33 -7.42
CA GLU A 702 -60.74 -26.90 -8.71
C GLU A 702 -59.28 -26.61 -9.06
N GLY A 703 -58.42 -27.63 -8.96
CA GLY A 703 -57.04 -27.55 -9.46
C GLY A 703 -56.93 -27.88 -10.95
N LEU A 704 -55.84 -27.44 -11.57
CA LEU A 704 -55.48 -27.75 -12.96
C LEU A 704 -55.09 -29.21 -13.12
N ALA A 705 -55.35 -29.76 -14.31
CA ALA A 705 -54.81 -31.04 -14.73
C ALA A 705 -53.34 -30.91 -15.11
N ALA A 706 -52.48 -31.78 -14.58
CA ALA A 706 -51.03 -31.78 -14.79
C ALA A 706 -50.60 -31.57 -16.25
N VAL A 707 -51.23 -32.27 -17.21
CA VAL A 707 -50.95 -32.15 -18.65
C VAL A 707 -51.02 -30.69 -19.17
N LYS A 708 -51.94 -29.86 -18.66
CA LYS A 708 -52.01 -28.44 -19.05
C LYS A 708 -50.83 -27.62 -18.52
N MET A 709 -50.30 -28.00 -17.35
CA MET A 709 -49.11 -27.39 -16.77
C MET A 709 -47.84 -27.90 -17.46
N GLU A 710 -47.83 -29.16 -17.90
CA GLU A 710 -46.77 -29.77 -18.71
C GLU A 710 -46.66 -29.08 -20.09
N ASP A 711 -47.78 -28.83 -20.77
CA ASP A 711 -47.85 -28.06 -22.03
C ASP A 711 -47.27 -26.63 -21.92
N VAL A 712 -47.35 -26.04 -20.72
CA VAL A 712 -46.82 -24.69 -20.42
C VAL A 712 -45.35 -24.77 -20.03
N ALA A 713 -44.96 -25.75 -19.22
CA ALA A 713 -43.56 -26.02 -18.88
C ALA A 713 -42.72 -26.36 -20.11
N PHE A 714 -43.29 -27.06 -21.09
CA PHE A 714 -42.63 -27.33 -22.38
C PHE A 714 -42.30 -26.03 -23.11
N LYS A 715 -43.28 -25.13 -23.29
CA LYS A 715 -43.12 -23.85 -23.98
C LYS A 715 -42.15 -22.91 -23.28
N ALA A 716 -42.25 -22.78 -21.95
CA ALA A 716 -41.31 -22.00 -21.15
C ALA A 716 -39.88 -22.57 -21.23
N GLY A 717 -39.76 -23.91 -21.21
CA GLY A 717 -38.49 -24.63 -21.40
C GLY A 717 -37.83 -24.30 -22.74
N GLU A 718 -38.52 -24.53 -23.86
CA GLU A 718 -37.98 -24.24 -25.20
C GLU A 718 -37.62 -22.75 -25.36
N GLN A 719 -38.45 -21.84 -24.83
CA GLN A 719 -38.20 -20.38 -24.91
C GLN A 719 -36.96 -19.94 -24.13
N ILE A 720 -36.64 -20.58 -23.00
CA ILE A 720 -35.57 -20.16 -22.08
C ILE A 720 -34.26 -20.91 -22.34
N TYR A 721 -34.33 -22.20 -22.68
CA TYR A 721 -33.15 -23.02 -23.02
C TYR A 721 -32.78 -22.97 -24.51
N GLY A 722 -33.66 -22.46 -25.38
CA GLY A 722 -33.37 -22.20 -26.80
C GLY A 722 -33.13 -23.45 -27.67
N THR A 723 -33.32 -24.64 -27.12
CA THR A 723 -33.28 -25.92 -27.86
C THR A 723 -34.69 -26.43 -28.05
N GLN A 724 -34.97 -27.06 -29.19
CA GLN A 724 -36.28 -27.59 -29.52
C GLN A 724 -36.33 -29.11 -29.29
N GLY A 725 -37.43 -29.60 -28.74
CA GLY A 725 -37.77 -31.03 -28.75
C GLY A 725 -37.09 -31.94 -27.71
N ALA A 726 -36.42 -31.42 -26.68
CA ALA A 726 -36.13 -32.21 -25.47
C ALA A 726 -37.14 -31.87 -24.36
N SER A 727 -37.23 -32.73 -23.33
CA SER A 727 -38.31 -32.64 -22.36
C SER A 727 -38.06 -31.54 -21.32
N PRO A 728 -39.08 -30.77 -20.87
CA PRO A 728 -38.93 -29.83 -19.74
C PRO A 728 -38.51 -30.54 -18.45
N TYR A 729 -38.89 -31.81 -18.31
CA TYR A 729 -38.40 -32.73 -17.29
C TYR A 729 -36.87 -32.88 -17.31
N ASP A 730 -36.28 -32.97 -18.50
CA ASP A 730 -34.86 -33.20 -18.69
C ASP A 730 -34.07 -31.90 -18.49
N TYR A 731 -34.52 -30.77 -19.07
CA TYR A 731 -33.87 -29.47 -18.89
C TYR A 731 -33.75 -29.06 -17.41
N LEU A 732 -34.83 -29.24 -16.65
CA LEU A 732 -34.88 -28.87 -15.24
C LEU A 732 -34.07 -29.84 -14.36
N ARG A 733 -34.20 -31.16 -14.57
CA ARG A 733 -33.38 -32.16 -13.85
C ARG A 733 -31.89 -32.05 -14.18
N GLN A 734 -31.53 -31.83 -15.44
CA GLN A 734 -30.15 -31.62 -15.87
C GLN A 734 -29.54 -30.39 -15.20
N SER A 735 -30.27 -29.26 -15.20
CA SER A 735 -29.80 -28.01 -14.60
C SER A 735 -29.65 -28.12 -13.09
N CYS A 736 -30.63 -28.69 -12.38
CA CYS A 736 -30.50 -28.96 -10.96
C CYS A 736 -29.39 -29.98 -10.65
N GLY A 737 -29.19 -31.00 -11.49
CA GLY A 737 -28.09 -31.96 -11.37
C GLY A 737 -26.70 -31.31 -11.51
N ILE A 738 -26.54 -30.36 -12.45
CA ILE A 738 -25.30 -29.58 -12.62
C ILE A 738 -25.05 -28.68 -11.40
N VAL A 739 -26.10 -28.02 -10.89
CA VAL A 739 -26.00 -27.19 -9.67
C VAL A 739 -25.64 -28.04 -8.46
N ILE A 740 -26.31 -29.19 -8.25
CA ILE A 740 -26.00 -30.16 -7.17
C ILE A 740 -24.55 -30.63 -7.28
N ALA A 741 -24.11 -31.07 -8.46
CA ALA A 741 -22.75 -31.57 -8.66
C ALA A 741 -21.69 -30.50 -8.40
N THR A 742 -21.91 -29.27 -8.86
CA THR A 742 -20.98 -28.14 -8.66
C THR A 742 -20.95 -27.71 -7.19
N MET A 743 -22.11 -27.59 -6.55
CA MET A 743 -22.21 -27.15 -5.15
C MET A 743 -21.73 -28.22 -4.17
N ASN A 744 -21.91 -29.52 -4.47
CA ASN A 744 -21.32 -30.60 -3.68
C ASN A 744 -19.79 -30.62 -3.80
N LYS A 745 -19.23 -30.51 -5.02
CA LYS A 745 -17.78 -30.39 -5.23
C LYS A 745 -17.19 -29.19 -4.48
N MET A 746 -17.83 -28.03 -4.60
CA MET A 746 -17.46 -26.82 -3.88
C MET A 746 -17.52 -26.99 -2.35
N ALA A 747 -18.51 -27.73 -1.84
CA ALA A 747 -18.58 -28.06 -0.41
C ALA A 747 -17.47 -29.02 0.03
N THR A 748 -17.18 -30.07 -0.75
CA THR A 748 -16.08 -31.03 -0.50
C THR A 748 -14.72 -30.33 -0.49
N ALA A 749 -14.37 -29.62 -1.55
CA ALA A 749 -13.12 -28.88 -1.68
C ALA A 749 -12.91 -27.84 -0.55
N MET A 750 -14.00 -27.16 -0.13
CA MET A 750 -13.99 -26.25 1.01
C MET A 750 -13.84 -26.96 2.36
N GLN A 751 -14.31 -28.20 2.51
CA GLN A 751 -14.12 -29.01 3.72
C GLN A 751 -12.71 -29.62 3.79
N GLU A 752 -12.15 -30.01 2.65
CA GLU A 752 -10.81 -30.62 2.51
C GLU A 752 -9.67 -29.58 2.48
N GLY A 753 -10.01 -28.29 2.34
CA GLY A 753 -9.04 -27.18 2.38
C GLY A 753 -8.33 -26.90 1.06
N GLU A 754 -8.81 -27.44 -0.07
CA GLU A 754 -8.19 -27.28 -1.40
C GLU A 754 -8.02 -25.81 -1.84
N PHE A 755 -8.82 -24.90 -1.28
CA PHE A 755 -8.82 -23.47 -1.61
C PHE A 755 -8.20 -22.58 -0.53
N ASP A 756 -7.70 -23.15 0.57
CA ASP A 756 -7.21 -22.38 1.73
C ASP A 756 -5.97 -21.55 1.36
N SER A 757 -5.95 -20.27 1.76
CA SER A 757 -4.81 -19.39 1.51
C SER A 757 -4.50 -18.45 2.68
N GLU A 758 -3.23 -18.39 3.07
CA GLU A 758 -2.72 -17.45 4.08
C GLU A 758 -2.51 -16.03 3.54
N LYS A 759 -2.49 -15.85 2.22
CA LYS A 759 -2.21 -14.56 1.57
C LYS A 759 -3.52 -13.95 1.08
N PRO A 760 -3.99 -12.83 1.68
CA PRO A 760 -4.95 -11.95 1.02
C PRO A 760 -4.42 -11.57 -0.36
N GLN A 761 -5.28 -11.54 -1.38
CA GLN A 761 -4.89 -11.06 -2.71
C GLN A 761 -4.27 -9.66 -2.57
N SER A 762 -3.17 -9.41 -3.29
CA SER A 762 -2.42 -8.16 -3.18
C SER A 762 -3.31 -6.97 -3.48
N GLN A 763 -3.52 -6.09 -2.50
CA GLN A 763 -4.35 -4.89 -2.66
C GLN A 763 -3.69 -3.92 -3.64
N ILE A 764 -4.12 -4.00 -4.90
CA ILE A 764 -3.78 -3.02 -5.94
C ILE A 764 -4.37 -1.67 -5.53
N ALA A 765 -3.57 -0.60 -5.56
CA ALA A 765 -4.04 0.73 -5.24
C ALA A 765 -5.18 1.15 -6.21
N PRO A 766 -6.34 1.63 -5.70
CA PRO A 766 -7.50 1.88 -6.55
C PRO A 766 -7.22 2.79 -7.74
N PRO A 767 -7.89 2.63 -8.90
CA PRO A 767 -7.52 3.34 -10.13
C PRO A 767 -7.71 4.86 -10.04
N VAL A 768 -8.60 5.32 -9.15
CA VAL A 768 -8.76 6.75 -8.81
C VAL A 768 -7.59 7.27 -7.96
N GLU A 769 -7.01 6.47 -7.07
CA GLU A 769 -5.83 6.86 -6.31
C GLU A 769 -4.59 6.94 -7.21
N LEU A 770 -4.42 5.95 -8.09
CA LEU A 770 -3.39 5.97 -9.14
C LEU A 770 -3.56 7.18 -10.07
N ARG A 771 -4.78 7.47 -10.53
CA ARG A 771 -5.05 8.65 -11.37
C ARG A 771 -4.83 9.96 -10.62
N ALA A 772 -5.22 10.05 -9.35
CA ALA A 772 -5.01 11.23 -8.52
C ALA A 772 -3.53 11.44 -8.19
N ALA A 773 -2.73 10.37 -8.04
CA ALA A 773 -1.28 10.46 -7.90
C ALA A 773 -0.63 10.96 -9.20
N ALA A 774 -1.03 10.42 -10.36
CA ALA A 774 -0.58 10.91 -11.67
C ALA A 774 -0.94 12.38 -11.89
N LEU A 775 -2.18 12.80 -11.57
CA LEU A 775 -2.60 14.21 -11.69
C LEU A 775 -1.81 15.13 -10.74
N ARG A 776 -1.47 14.69 -9.52
CA ARG A 776 -0.58 15.46 -8.63
C ARG A 776 0.84 15.59 -9.19
N ALA A 777 1.37 14.55 -9.85
CA ALA A 777 2.65 14.63 -10.55
C ALA A 777 2.57 15.59 -11.76
N GLU A 778 1.54 15.47 -12.61
CA GLU A 778 1.26 16.38 -13.75
C GLU A 778 1.25 17.86 -13.32
N ILE A 779 0.62 18.18 -12.19
CA ILE A 779 0.59 19.53 -11.62
C ILE A 779 1.98 19.96 -11.12
N THR A 780 2.68 19.09 -10.38
CA THR A 780 4.02 19.39 -9.83
C THR A 780 5.05 19.62 -10.94
N ASP A 781 4.99 18.84 -12.02
CA ASP A 781 5.85 19.01 -13.20
C ASP A 781 5.51 20.28 -13.97
N ALA A 782 4.22 20.66 -14.07
CA ALA A 782 3.80 21.92 -14.67
C ALA A 782 4.28 23.14 -13.87
N GLU A 783 4.21 23.11 -12.54
CA GLU A 783 4.79 24.13 -11.66
C GLU A 783 6.33 24.20 -11.82
N GLY A 784 7.00 23.04 -11.87
CA GLY A 784 8.43 22.93 -12.12
C GLY A 784 8.86 23.42 -13.51
N LEU A 785 8.01 23.34 -14.53
CA LEU A 785 8.20 23.96 -15.85
C LEU A 785 7.95 25.47 -15.80
N GLY A 786 6.96 25.93 -15.01
CA GLY A 786 6.70 27.34 -14.74
C GLY A 786 7.93 28.04 -14.15
N LEU A 787 8.50 27.49 -13.07
CA LEU A 787 9.72 28.01 -12.45
C LEU A 787 10.90 28.06 -13.44
N LYS A 788 11.09 27.01 -14.26
CA LYS A 788 12.12 26.98 -15.32
C LYS A 788 11.88 28.07 -16.38
N LEU A 789 10.63 28.41 -16.70
CA LEU A 789 10.31 29.53 -17.60
C LEU A 789 10.57 30.89 -16.94
N GLU A 790 10.25 31.05 -15.64
CA GLU A 790 10.59 32.25 -14.88
C GLU A 790 12.11 32.47 -14.79
N ASP A 791 12.90 31.44 -14.51
CA ASP A 791 14.37 31.48 -14.52
C ASP A 791 14.95 31.83 -15.90
N ARG A 792 14.32 31.35 -16.97
CA ARG A 792 14.70 31.74 -18.34
C ARG A 792 14.30 33.17 -18.63
N GLU A 793 13.16 33.65 -18.13
CA GLU A 793 12.77 35.05 -18.22
C GLU A 793 13.68 35.98 -17.43
N THR A 794 14.08 35.65 -16.19
CA THR A 794 15.03 36.44 -15.40
C THR A 794 16.38 36.50 -16.09
N SER A 795 16.89 35.34 -16.55
CA SER A 795 18.10 35.26 -17.39
C SER A 795 18.00 36.17 -18.63
N ILE A 796 16.88 36.14 -19.35
CA ILE A 796 16.64 37.00 -20.52
C ILE A 796 16.54 38.49 -20.12
N LYS A 797 15.93 38.81 -18.98
CA LYS A 797 15.85 40.19 -18.43
C LYS A 797 17.25 40.69 -18.05
N GLU A 798 18.14 39.84 -17.52
CA GLU A 798 19.52 40.18 -17.16
C GLU A 798 20.47 40.25 -18.35
N LEU A 799 20.33 39.37 -19.34
CA LEU A 799 21.01 39.50 -20.63
C LEU A 799 20.59 40.80 -21.34
N LYS A 800 19.30 41.17 -21.29
CA LYS A 800 18.81 42.47 -21.80
C LYS A 800 19.36 43.66 -21.01
N LYS A 801 19.51 43.56 -19.68
CA LYS A 801 20.16 44.61 -18.85
C LYS A 801 21.64 44.77 -19.19
N SER A 802 22.40 43.68 -19.17
CA SER A 802 23.85 43.70 -19.43
C SER A 802 24.18 44.13 -20.86
N LEU A 803 23.37 43.76 -21.86
CA LEU A 803 23.50 44.26 -23.23
C LEU A 803 23.17 45.76 -23.36
N LYS A 804 22.21 46.29 -22.58
CA LYS A 804 22.01 47.74 -22.47
C LYS A 804 23.18 48.45 -21.80
N ILE A 805 23.74 47.89 -20.73
CA ILE A 805 24.92 48.45 -20.03
C ILE A 805 26.14 48.49 -20.96
N LYS A 806 26.43 47.39 -21.68
CA LYS A 806 27.52 47.36 -22.68
C LYS A 806 27.38 48.46 -23.72
N ARG A 807 26.18 48.62 -24.32
CA ARG A 807 25.90 49.70 -25.27
C ARG A 807 26.07 51.09 -24.67
N GLY A 808 25.66 51.30 -23.41
CA GLY A 808 25.87 52.56 -22.69
C GLY A 808 27.35 52.88 -22.46
N CYS A 809 28.15 51.87 -22.10
CA CYS A 809 29.61 52.01 -21.97
C CYS A 809 30.31 52.23 -23.32
N GLU A 810 29.85 51.57 -24.39
CA GLU A 810 30.33 51.78 -25.77
C GLU A 810 30.05 53.20 -26.24
N ILE A 811 28.85 53.73 -26.00
CA ILE A 811 28.49 55.13 -26.29
C ILE A 811 29.37 56.09 -25.48
N SER A 812 29.50 55.91 -24.16
CA SER A 812 30.31 56.79 -23.33
C SER A 812 31.81 56.73 -23.63
N LEU A 813 32.30 55.60 -24.18
CA LEU A 813 33.67 55.49 -24.69
C LEU A 813 33.84 56.24 -26.04
N LEU A 814 32.79 56.33 -26.85
CA LEU A 814 32.79 57.11 -28.09
C LEU A 814 32.67 58.61 -27.80
N GLU A 815 31.80 59.01 -26.86
CA GLU A 815 31.69 60.38 -26.35
C GLU A 815 33.07 60.88 -25.85
N LYS A 816 33.73 60.14 -24.96
CA LYS A 816 35.07 60.51 -24.47
C LYS A 816 36.16 60.54 -25.54
N LYS A 817 35.99 59.83 -26.65
CA LYS A 817 36.91 59.89 -27.80
C LYS A 817 36.66 61.11 -28.69
N LEU A 818 35.43 61.61 -28.74
CA LEU A 818 35.11 62.90 -29.32
C LEU A 818 35.65 64.01 -28.41
N ASP A 819 35.32 64.01 -27.12
CA ASP A 819 35.84 64.97 -26.14
C ASP A 819 37.38 65.08 -26.20
N MET A 820 38.08 63.94 -26.23
CA MET A 820 39.55 63.91 -26.28
C MET A 820 40.11 64.41 -27.61
N ARG A 821 39.44 64.13 -28.74
CA ARG A 821 39.82 64.68 -30.05
C ARG A 821 39.58 66.18 -30.10
N ASP A 822 38.47 66.67 -29.58
CA ASP A 822 38.17 68.09 -29.49
C ASP A 822 39.21 68.80 -28.58
N PHE A 823 39.64 68.15 -27.50
CA PHE A 823 40.79 68.61 -26.70
C PHE A 823 42.11 68.61 -27.48
N GLU A 824 42.42 67.58 -28.28
CA GLU A 824 43.60 67.57 -29.16
C GLU A 824 43.54 68.70 -30.19
N GLU A 825 42.41 68.90 -30.87
CA GLU A 825 42.22 69.99 -31.85
C GLU A 825 42.32 71.39 -31.20
N THR A 826 41.88 71.57 -29.94
CA THR A 826 42.13 72.83 -29.20
C THR A 826 43.57 72.97 -28.68
N MET A 827 44.26 71.87 -28.38
CA MET A 827 45.68 71.90 -27.99
C MET A 827 46.58 72.25 -29.18
N ASP A 828 46.31 71.69 -30.35
CA ASP A 828 47.01 72.03 -31.60
C ASP A 828 46.74 73.49 -32.00
N ALA A 829 45.51 73.99 -31.83
CA ALA A 829 45.19 75.41 -32.04
C ALA A 829 45.96 76.32 -31.07
N LEU A 830 46.00 75.99 -29.77
CA LEU A 830 46.77 76.75 -28.78
C LEU A 830 48.28 76.66 -29.02
N GLN A 831 48.79 75.55 -29.54
CA GLN A 831 50.20 75.43 -29.92
C GLN A 831 50.52 76.27 -31.17
N ALA A 832 49.60 76.34 -32.14
CA ALA A 832 49.74 77.23 -33.29
C ALA A 832 49.73 78.71 -32.88
N ASP A 833 48.87 79.11 -31.93
CA ASP A 833 48.87 80.45 -31.33
C ASP A 833 50.19 80.74 -30.59
N ILE A 834 50.74 79.75 -29.84
CA ILE A 834 52.05 79.87 -29.18
C ILE A 834 53.17 80.02 -30.20
N ASP A 835 53.18 79.22 -31.27
CA ASP A 835 54.20 79.27 -32.32
C ASP A 835 54.13 80.59 -33.10
N GLN A 836 52.93 81.13 -33.34
CA GLN A 836 52.74 82.47 -33.90
C GLN A 836 53.29 83.54 -32.95
N LEU A 837 52.97 83.49 -31.66
CA LEU A 837 53.48 84.45 -30.66
C LEU A 837 55.01 84.34 -30.49
N GLU A 838 55.58 83.14 -30.61
CA GLU A 838 57.04 82.90 -30.65
C GLU A 838 57.66 83.52 -31.91
N ALA A 839 57.00 83.40 -33.07
CA ALA A 839 57.43 84.03 -34.33
C ALA A 839 57.37 85.56 -34.27
N GLU A 840 56.28 86.15 -33.78
CA GLU A 840 56.14 87.60 -33.56
C GLU A 840 57.22 88.12 -32.58
N LYS A 841 57.47 87.38 -31.49
CA LYS A 841 58.54 87.61 -30.51
C LYS A 841 59.94 87.49 -31.11
N ALA A 842 60.14 86.59 -32.08
CA ALA A 842 61.40 86.47 -32.82
C ALA A 842 61.59 87.63 -33.82
N GLU A 843 60.53 88.07 -34.50
CA GLU A 843 60.58 89.23 -35.38
C GLU A 843 60.84 90.52 -34.60
N LEU A 844 60.21 90.69 -33.43
CA LEU A 844 60.49 91.78 -32.50
C LEU A 844 61.94 91.74 -32.00
N LYS A 845 62.52 90.57 -31.72
CA LYS A 845 63.96 90.43 -31.40
C LYS A 845 64.87 90.85 -32.56
N LEU A 846 64.51 90.55 -33.82
CA LEU A 846 65.25 90.99 -35.00
C LEU A 846 65.12 92.51 -35.23
N ARG A 847 63.95 93.09 -34.98
CA ARG A 847 63.77 94.55 -34.98
C ARG A 847 64.64 95.20 -33.89
N ILE A 848 64.72 94.62 -32.69
CA ILE A 848 65.62 95.05 -31.59
C ILE A 848 67.10 94.92 -31.96
N SER A 849 67.54 93.86 -32.64
CA SER A 849 68.96 93.72 -33.02
C SER A 849 69.38 94.63 -34.19
N SER A 850 68.43 95.12 -34.98
CA SER A 850 68.67 96.00 -36.13
C SER A 850 68.80 97.50 -35.79
N GLN A 851 68.37 97.93 -34.59
CA GLN A 851 68.39 99.35 -34.20
C GLN A 851 69.50 99.66 -33.18
N SER A 852 70.56 100.35 -33.63
CA SER A 852 71.52 101.16 -32.81
C SER A 852 72.23 100.46 -31.63
N LYS A 853 73.56 100.35 -31.51
CA LYS A 853 74.68 101.21 -31.94
C LYS A 853 74.47 102.71 -31.59
N GLU A 854 75.28 103.19 -30.66
CA GLU A 854 75.25 104.55 -30.05
C GLU A 854 74.07 104.80 -29.07
N GLY A 855 74.13 105.90 -28.29
CA GLY A 855 72.94 106.46 -27.62
C GLY A 855 72.80 106.34 -26.09
N THR A 856 73.79 106.81 -25.34
CA THR A 856 73.86 106.93 -23.88
C THR A 856 72.57 107.32 -23.10
N ARG A 857 72.44 106.78 -21.88
CA ARG A 857 71.82 107.41 -20.67
C ARG A 857 70.28 107.45 -20.61
N GLY A 858 69.69 106.66 -19.71
CA GLY A 858 68.22 106.59 -19.50
C GLY A 858 67.69 107.27 -18.24
N THR A 859 66.36 107.19 -18.06
CA THR A 859 65.59 107.50 -16.84
C THR A 859 64.27 106.73 -16.86
N SER A 860 63.81 106.21 -15.71
CA SER A 860 62.42 105.77 -15.50
C SER A 860 61.50 107.01 -15.34
N PRO A 861 60.18 106.95 -15.67
CA PRO A 861 59.22 106.38 -14.71
C PRO A 861 57.90 105.78 -15.32
N SER A 862 56.98 105.44 -14.41
CA SER A 862 55.56 105.06 -14.55
C SER A 862 54.70 105.85 -15.57
N GLY A 863 53.63 105.22 -16.11
CA GLY A 863 52.38 105.95 -16.43
C GLY A 863 51.42 105.41 -17.52
N ILE A 864 50.42 104.59 -17.12
CA ILE A 864 48.95 104.70 -17.42
C ILE A 864 48.42 104.92 -18.88
N ALA A 865 47.31 104.20 -19.21
CA ALA A 865 46.28 104.46 -20.25
C ALA A 865 46.59 104.19 -21.76
N SER A 866 45.62 103.89 -22.65
CA SER A 866 44.24 103.33 -22.54
C SER A 866 43.61 103.05 -23.94
N LEU A 867 42.66 102.10 -24.05
CA LEU A 867 41.71 101.85 -25.19
C LEU A 867 42.36 101.37 -26.54
N VAL A 868 41.69 100.70 -27.49
CA VAL A 868 40.25 100.43 -27.80
C VAL A 868 40.00 98.92 -28.09
N ALA A 869 38.73 98.48 -28.04
CA ALA A 869 38.15 97.14 -28.30
C ALA A 869 38.58 96.38 -29.59
N GLY A 870 38.35 95.05 -29.72
CA GLY A 870 37.78 94.08 -28.76
C GLY A 870 36.96 92.95 -29.43
N ALA A 871 35.93 92.44 -28.71
CA ALA A 871 34.89 91.45 -29.08
C ALA A 871 35.10 89.96 -28.69
N ALA A 872 33.99 89.36 -28.23
CA ALA A 872 33.63 87.93 -28.07
C ALA A 872 34.42 86.99 -27.11
N GLY A 873 33.71 86.37 -26.16
CA GLY A 873 34.08 85.07 -25.56
C GLY A 873 34.06 84.94 -24.01
N GLY A 874 33.25 84.03 -23.48
CA GLY A 874 33.65 83.14 -22.36
C GLY A 874 33.67 83.58 -20.89
N GLY A 875 32.50 83.72 -20.24
CA GLY A 875 32.11 82.96 -19.02
C GLY A 875 32.81 83.10 -17.64
N VAL A 876 32.28 82.26 -16.72
CA VAL A 876 32.84 81.75 -15.44
C VAL A 876 32.65 82.54 -14.12
N VAL A 877 31.97 81.86 -13.16
CA VAL A 877 31.92 82.01 -11.68
C VAL A 877 31.38 83.31 -11.04
N LEU A 878 30.43 83.12 -10.11
CA LEU A 878 30.04 84.07 -9.05
C LEU A 878 29.82 83.31 -7.74
N GLY A 879 30.14 83.93 -6.60
CA GLY A 879 29.92 83.37 -5.27
C GLY A 879 29.42 84.41 -4.26
N VAL A 880 28.35 84.03 -3.53
CA VAL A 880 28.16 84.08 -2.06
C VAL A 880 28.84 85.26 -1.30
N PRO A 881 28.15 86.01 -0.38
CA PRO A 881 26.98 85.59 0.42
C PRO A 881 25.80 86.59 0.59
N GLY A 882 24.65 86.04 1.03
CA GLY A 882 23.94 86.51 2.23
C GLY A 882 23.00 87.72 2.15
N GLY A 883 21.68 87.47 2.11
CA GLY A 883 20.64 88.49 2.31
C GLY A 883 19.24 87.88 2.45
N ALA A 884 18.47 88.34 3.44
CA ALA A 884 17.22 87.71 3.89
C ALA A 884 16.07 87.67 2.85
N GLY A 885 15.45 86.48 2.72
CA GLY A 885 13.99 86.30 2.77
C GLY A 885 13.10 86.86 1.67
N LEU A 886 12.60 85.98 0.80
CA LEU A 886 11.32 86.17 0.11
C LEU A 886 10.53 84.85 0.07
N GLN A 887 9.22 84.93 0.22
CA GLN A 887 8.32 83.80 0.45
C GLN A 887 7.64 83.38 -0.86
N VAL A 888 7.76 82.11 -1.26
CA VAL A 888 7.06 81.54 -2.42
C VAL A 888 5.98 80.58 -1.92
N MET A 889 4.77 80.69 -2.48
CA MET A 889 3.61 79.89 -2.08
C MET A 889 3.67 78.47 -2.68
N ASP A 890 3.44 77.45 -1.86
CA ASP A 890 3.23 76.09 -2.33
C ASP A 890 1.99 75.99 -3.22
N SER A 891 2.09 75.24 -4.32
CA SER A 891 0.94 74.98 -5.20
C SER A 891 -0.13 74.19 -4.43
N PRO A 892 -1.35 74.73 -4.24
CA PRO A 892 -2.37 74.08 -3.44
C PRO A 892 -2.81 72.74 -4.04
N LEU A 893 -2.73 72.59 -5.37
CA LEU A 893 -3.03 71.34 -6.06
C LEU A 893 -2.01 70.24 -5.71
N LEU A 894 -0.72 70.59 -5.61
CA LEU A 894 0.34 69.66 -5.20
C LEU A 894 0.17 69.26 -3.73
N SER A 895 -0.14 70.20 -2.85
CA SER A 895 -0.46 69.92 -1.43
C SER A 895 -1.69 69.03 -1.29
N GLN A 896 -2.74 69.23 -2.09
CA GLN A 896 -3.93 68.39 -2.11
C GLN A 896 -3.62 66.98 -2.64
N GLN A 897 -2.82 66.85 -3.69
CA GLN A 897 -2.39 65.56 -4.24
C GLN A 897 -1.48 64.79 -3.26
N ILE A 898 -0.56 65.47 -2.58
CA ILE A 898 0.25 64.89 -1.50
C ILE A 898 -0.64 64.45 -0.32
N HIS A 899 -1.69 65.21 0.02
CA HIS A 899 -2.62 64.82 1.08
C HIS A 899 -3.44 63.58 0.68
N ALA A 900 -3.95 63.51 -0.56
CA ALA A 900 -4.65 62.35 -1.09
C ALA A 900 -3.75 61.09 -1.13
N GLN A 901 -2.50 61.23 -1.59
CA GLN A 901 -1.52 60.15 -1.57
C GLN A 901 -1.19 59.70 -0.14
N ARG A 902 -1.02 60.63 0.82
CA ARG A 902 -0.83 60.30 2.24
C ARG A 902 -2.04 59.58 2.85
N LEU A 903 -3.26 59.92 2.43
CA LEU A 903 -4.49 59.24 2.86
C LEU A 903 -4.56 57.81 2.29
N CYS A 904 -4.29 57.65 0.99
CA CYS A 904 -4.26 56.35 0.33
C CYS A 904 -3.17 55.43 0.92
N ILE A 905 -1.97 55.97 1.18
CA ILE A 905 -0.89 55.26 1.89
C ILE A 905 -1.29 54.91 3.34
N LYS A 906 -2.10 55.73 4.02
CA LYS A 906 -2.68 55.38 5.32
C LYS A 906 -3.69 54.23 5.23
N GLN A 907 -4.55 54.22 4.23
CA GLN A 907 -5.49 53.10 4.00
C GLN A 907 -4.73 51.82 3.66
N LEU A 908 -3.79 51.87 2.69
CA LEU A 908 -2.93 50.73 2.37
C LEU A 908 -2.12 50.23 3.56
N LYS A 909 -1.63 51.11 4.46
CA LYS A 909 -1.01 50.69 5.72
C LYS A 909 -2.00 50.07 6.71
N ASN A 910 -3.22 50.59 6.83
CA ASN A 910 -4.25 49.99 7.68
C ASN A 910 -4.70 48.62 7.16
N ASP A 911 -4.90 48.45 5.86
CA ASP A 911 -5.29 47.17 5.29
C ASP A 911 -4.13 46.17 5.26
N ASN A 912 -2.89 46.62 5.04
CA ASN A 912 -1.69 45.78 5.25
C ASN A 912 -1.54 45.37 6.73
N ASN A 913 -1.89 46.23 7.68
CA ASN A 913 -1.92 45.89 9.11
C ASN A 913 -3.06 44.91 9.44
N ARG A 914 -4.26 45.07 8.86
CA ARG A 914 -5.37 44.09 8.99
C ARG A 914 -4.97 42.73 8.43
N LEU A 915 -4.32 42.71 7.26
CA LEU A 915 -3.77 41.50 6.63
C LEU A 915 -2.61 40.89 7.42
N LYS A 916 -1.87 41.66 8.23
CA LYS A 916 -0.85 41.16 9.17
C LYS A 916 -1.40 40.70 10.53
N VAL A 917 -2.57 41.18 10.92
CA VAL A 917 -3.31 40.69 12.10
C VAL A 917 -4.12 39.43 11.75
N LEU A 918 -4.49 39.21 10.49
CA LEU A 918 -5.24 38.03 10.06
C LEU A 918 -4.56 36.68 10.37
N PRO A 919 -3.23 36.48 10.20
CA PRO A 919 -2.52 35.31 10.71
C PRO A 919 -2.71 35.11 12.22
N LEU A 920 -2.48 36.16 13.02
CA LEU A 920 -2.62 36.14 14.48
C LEU A 920 -4.08 35.98 14.97
N ALA A 921 -5.07 36.14 14.09
CA ALA A 921 -6.46 35.80 14.33
C ALA A 921 -6.81 34.37 13.89
N ARG A 922 -6.14 33.83 12.86
CA ARG A 922 -6.35 32.47 12.34
C ARG A 922 -5.79 31.41 13.30
N ASP A 923 -4.68 31.71 13.96
CA ASP A 923 -4.06 30.86 15.00
C ASP A 923 -4.88 30.77 16.30
N ARG A 924 -6.06 31.40 16.36
CA ARG A 924 -7.05 31.24 17.44
C ARG A 924 -8.29 30.42 17.06
N GLN A 925 -8.27 29.75 15.91
CA GLN A 925 -9.40 28.95 15.43
C GLN A 925 -9.00 27.51 15.08
N GLY A 926 -7.97 27.00 15.77
CA GLY A 926 -7.43 25.64 15.64
C GLY A 926 -7.03 25.05 16.99
N ASP A 927 -7.95 25.01 17.95
CA ASP A 927 -7.73 24.34 19.24
C ASP A 927 -7.60 22.82 19.04
N THR A 928 -6.37 22.34 18.89
CA THR A 928 -6.05 20.91 18.97
C THR A 928 -6.20 20.44 20.42
N VAL A 929 -7.42 20.06 20.80
CA VAL A 929 -7.74 19.53 22.14
C VAL A 929 -7.01 18.21 22.34
N LEU A 930 -5.92 18.22 23.12
CA LEU A 930 -5.22 17.01 23.56
C LEU A 930 -6.12 16.20 24.51
N VAL A 931 -6.71 15.13 24.00
CA VAL A 931 -7.53 14.20 24.79
C VAL A 931 -6.63 13.14 25.44
N GLY A 932 -6.60 13.12 26.77
CA GLY A 932 -5.96 12.07 27.56
C GLY A 932 -6.97 11.35 28.45
N ARG A 933 -6.78 10.04 28.68
CA ARG A 933 -7.60 9.22 29.58
C ARG A 933 -6.79 8.85 30.82
N VAL A 934 -7.35 9.09 32.01
CA VAL A 934 -6.81 8.61 33.29
C VAL A 934 -7.87 7.68 33.90
N THR A 935 -7.50 6.42 34.14
CA THR A 935 -8.38 5.42 34.74
C THR A 935 -8.10 5.30 36.23
N VAL A 936 -9.14 5.45 37.06
CA VAL A 936 -9.08 5.25 38.52
C VAL A 936 -9.84 3.97 38.86
N PRO A 937 -9.33 3.08 39.74
CA PRO A 937 -10.05 1.86 40.13
C PRO A 937 -11.42 2.15 40.75
N CYS A 938 -12.43 1.38 40.35
CA CYS A 938 -13.82 1.52 40.78
C CYS A 938 -14.46 0.12 40.92
N PRO A 939 -15.34 -0.15 41.91
CA PRO A 939 -16.12 -1.38 41.93
C PRO A 939 -17.08 -1.47 40.73
N ARG A 940 -17.25 -2.69 40.19
CA ARG A 940 -18.11 -2.97 39.02
C ARG A 940 -19.52 -2.41 39.23
N GLY A 941 -20.04 -1.73 38.20
CA GLY A 941 -21.36 -1.11 38.21
C GLY A 941 -21.39 0.40 38.54
N HIS A 942 -20.28 0.98 39.01
CA HIS A 942 -20.17 2.42 39.31
C HIS A 942 -19.23 3.20 38.38
N GLU A 943 -18.97 2.69 37.17
CA GLU A 943 -18.07 3.31 36.19
C GLU A 943 -18.66 4.63 35.65
N GLN A 944 -18.00 5.75 35.96
CA GLN A 944 -18.40 7.09 35.50
C GLN A 944 -17.31 7.74 34.63
N VAL A 945 -17.72 8.39 33.55
CA VAL A 945 -16.82 9.09 32.61
C VAL A 945 -16.97 10.60 32.79
N HIS A 946 -15.94 11.25 33.34
CA HIS A 946 -15.92 12.70 33.53
C HIS A 946 -15.05 13.40 32.47
N ARG A 947 -15.65 14.27 31.65
CA ARG A 947 -14.91 15.13 30.71
C ARG A 947 -14.47 16.42 31.41
N LEU A 948 -13.26 16.44 31.97
CA LEU A 948 -12.64 17.66 32.50
C LEU A 948 -11.85 18.40 31.41
N VAL A 949 -12.03 19.72 31.33
CA VAL A 949 -11.17 20.61 30.56
C VAL A 949 -10.23 21.30 31.55
N LEU A 950 -8.91 21.08 31.40
CA LEU A 950 -7.88 21.64 32.28
C LEU A 950 -6.99 22.60 31.51
N SER A 951 -6.68 23.75 32.09
CA SER A 951 -5.63 24.63 31.57
C SER A 951 -4.25 23.97 31.70
N GLN A 952 -3.29 24.37 30.86
CA GLN A 952 -1.96 23.75 30.79
C GLN A 952 -1.22 23.74 32.15
N SER A 953 -1.44 24.75 33.01
CA SER A 953 -0.86 24.81 34.35
C SER A 953 -1.55 23.85 35.35
N GLN A 954 -2.86 23.63 35.22
CA GLN A 954 -3.58 22.61 36.00
C GLN A 954 -3.17 21.20 35.56
N LEU A 955 -3.02 20.94 34.26
CA LEU A 955 -2.59 19.65 33.73
C LEU A 955 -1.19 19.27 34.23
N HIS A 956 -0.23 20.21 34.22
CA HIS A 956 1.09 19.99 34.82
C HIS A 956 1.00 19.66 36.32
N LYS A 957 0.09 20.32 37.06
CA LYS A 957 -0.09 20.06 38.49
C LYS A 957 -0.68 18.67 38.77
N VAL A 958 -1.68 18.24 37.99
CA VAL A 958 -2.22 16.86 38.05
C VAL A 958 -1.14 15.84 37.70
N HIS A 959 -0.39 16.05 36.62
CA HIS A 959 0.72 15.17 36.22
C HIS A 959 1.84 15.11 37.27
N SER A 960 2.09 16.19 38.03
CA SER A 960 3.05 16.15 39.16
C SER A 960 2.52 15.37 40.37
N LEU A 961 1.21 15.34 40.59
CA LEU A 961 0.56 14.61 41.69
C LEU A 961 0.28 13.13 41.37
N LEU A 962 0.34 12.74 40.09
CA LEU A 962 0.27 11.34 39.62
C LEU A 962 1.67 10.71 39.47
N LYS A 963 2.73 11.42 39.86
CA LYS A 963 4.13 10.94 39.89
C LYS A 963 4.69 10.77 41.31
N THR A 964 3.82 10.88 42.32
CA THR A 964 4.09 10.71 43.75
C THR A 964 3.13 9.71 44.32
#